data_AF-A0A6N9Q535-F1
#
_entry.id   AF-A0A6N9Q535-F1
#
_cell.length_a   1.000
_cell.length_b   1.000
_cell.length_c   1.000
_cell.angle_alpha   90.00
_cell.angle_beta   90.00
_cell.angle_gamma   90.00
#
_symmetry.space_group_name_H-M   'P 1'
#
loop_
_entity.id
_entity.type
_entity.pdbx_description
1 polymer ?
#
loop_
_entity_poly.entity_id
_entity_poly.type
_entity_poly.pdbx_seq_one_letter_code
_entity_poly.pdbx_strand_id
1 'polypeptide(L)'
;MNKFTKKGLSIVLAMMFSFGLFSSNITVYAINNEISSSSEEITITDPVLDYIDYITHVGLPSWIKHIPGIVPHIDRAGSHARSWKNQIYPDALRIINNTINYDEDFNSTYNLLVNYSERMEEPGVRASFISELSNLQDSFSSRSASVEDEHRIINNFKKHLRDVDKVNFQNDYNTAVQKNISEAMEQLGQIINLINGAVTFLDQGFSGLENQWFSLSLKFDRLLEIVMEGVDVDSSFAIKVALNDIKSTWNDTFELALTIQNKMDHSFKRKVLGCSIPWGSPNPAGEEIYYTIYDGKPAAGGKELGKFEGTDSTITLSSALYDILEVNNPDQTLYASKEVNVNGELLKSDAYRLPSIWTLSEAAFLFSEKDFQGDCIVQFNYWGKADLNDADFDNKLLSMLVRGNVYVRLWQEANYRGIGQTFFTEDSYTQVRNFGGKVVGANTVSSIYIEPQKEGIYFFMEEDFSGSLTFMSTNPGVTHNNSRRNFMNNNQLSSVKVIGPYALVVYDLNHFTGGGAIIKENFGGPNLSSEHMNNRTESFSIFNGEGVWFFEDSYAAGNWQVYPQVAGTSSNCRYMNDCAAQDLYGNGVKGTPMRGDTLSSVLVIGDYSVTLYEHPDYKGNFENVEHLSIWLLQVGDNKTSSFKIYRK
;
A
#
# COMPACT_ATOMS: atom_id res chain seq x y z
N MET A 1 26.17 -2.68 37.36
CA MET A 1 26.09 -3.67 36.26
C MET A 1 24.68 -4.24 36.23
N ASN A 2 23.86 -3.79 35.27
CA ASN A 2 22.41 -3.91 35.32
C ASN A 2 21.91 -5.15 34.57
N LYS A 3 20.78 -5.73 34.99
CA LYS A 3 20.20 -6.99 34.48
C LYS A 3 19.90 -6.99 32.96
N PHE A 4 19.86 -5.81 32.34
CA PHE A 4 19.54 -5.61 30.92
C PHE A 4 20.68 -5.95 29.95
N THR A 5 21.94 -5.68 30.29
CA THR A 5 23.09 -5.98 29.40
C THR A 5 23.31 -7.48 29.20
N LYS A 6 22.79 -8.33 30.10
CA LYS A 6 22.88 -9.79 29.94
C LYS A 6 21.87 -10.38 28.93
N LYS A 7 20.71 -9.74 28.72
CA LYS A 7 19.71 -10.22 27.75
C LYS A 7 20.06 -9.81 26.32
N GLY A 8 20.50 -8.56 26.10
CA GLY A 8 20.96 -8.11 24.78
C GLY A 8 22.16 -8.90 24.24
N LEU A 9 23.14 -9.20 25.09
CA LEU A 9 24.34 -9.95 24.66
C LEU A 9 24.07 -11.43 24.36
N SER A 10 23.08 -12.04 25.02
CA SER A 10 22.78 -13.47 24.84
C SER A 10 21.99 -13.75 23.55
N ILE A 11 21.21 -12.77 23.07
CA ILE A 11 20.40 -12.90 21.84
C ILE A 11 21.25 -12.59 20.60
N VAL A 12 22.15 -11.61 20.67
CA VAL A 12 23.13 -11.34 19.58
C VAL A 12 24.05 -12.55 19.37
N LEU A 13 24.44 -13.26 20.44
CA LEU A 13 25.20 -14.51 20.30
C LEU A 13 24.34 -15.66 19.73
N ALA A 14 23.06 -15.76 20.07
CA ALA A 14 22.19 -16.80 19.53
C ALA A 14 21.97 -16.65 18.02
N MET A 15 21.85 -15.41 17.52
CA MET A 15 21.69 -15.13 16.08
C MET A 15 22.98 -15.35 15.28
N MET A 16 24.15 -15.12 15.87
CA MET A 16 25.44 -15.41 15.20
C MET A 16 25.75 -16.91 15.11
N PHE A 17 25.17 -17.76 15.97
CA PHE A 17 25.37 -19.22 15.91
C PHE A 17 24.36 -19.98 15.04
N SER A 18 23.27 -19.33 14.59
CA SER A 18 22.30 -19.92 13.65
C SER A 18 22.72 -19.88 12.17
N PHE A 19 23.84 -19.22 11.84
CA PHE A 19 24.46 -19.22 10.51
C PHE A 19 25.82 -19.93 10.55
N GLY A 20 25.83 -21.26 10.55
CA GLY A 20 27.07 -22.00 10.34
C GLY A 20 27.03 -23.49 10.66
N LEU A 21 27.18 -24.30 9.60
CA LEU A 21 27.71 -25.67 9.58
C LEU A 21 26.77 -26.81 10.01
N PHE A 22 25.96 -27.31 9.07
CA PHE A 22 25.85 -28.74 8.79
C PHE A 22 25.47 -28.96 7.31
N SER A 23 26.48 -29.17 6.46
CA SER A 23 26.28 -29.80 5.15
C SER A 23 26.36 -31.31 5.32
N SER A 24 25.23 -32.00 5.31
CA SER A 24 25.19 -33.44 5.04
C SER A 24 24.34 -33.66 3.79
N ASN A 25 25.03 -34.06 2.73
CA ASN A 25 24.45 -34.44 1.44
C ASN A 25 23.38 -35.53 1.63
N ILE A 26 22.11 -35.17 1.43
CA ILE A 26 21.06 -36.10 1.05
C ILE A 26 20.74 -35.79 -0.41
N THR A 27 21.10 -36.70 -1.29
CA THR A 27 20.79 -36.65 -2.72
C THR A 27 19.29 -36.91 -2.90
N VAL A 28 18.49 -35.84 -2.92
CA VAL A 28 17.09 -35.91 -3.39
C VAL A 28 17.14 -35.77 -4.92
N TYR A 29 16.85 -36.87 -5.61
CA TYR A 29 16.75 -36.89 -7.07
C TYR A 29 15.63 -35.95 -7.55
N ALA A 30 15.91 -35.29 -8.68
CA ALA A 30 15.11 -34.26 -9.33
C ALA A 30 13.67 -34.69 -9.63
N ILE A 31 12.69 -34.00 -9.03
CA ILE A 31 11.26 -33.96 -9.44
C ILE A 31 10.74 -32.49 -9.46
N ASN A 32 11.61 -31.47 -9.41
CA ASN A 32 11.15 -30.07 -9.38
C ASN A 32 10.84 -29.44 -10.75
N ASN A 33 10.99 -30.16 -11.87
CA ASN A 33 10.88 -29.57 -13.21
C ASN A 33 9.58 -29.86 -13.98
N GLU A 34 8.59 -30.56 -13.40
CA GLU A 34 7.35 -30.92 -14.14
C GLU A 34 6.06 -30.21 -13.68
N ILE A 35 6.12 -29.30 -12.69
CA ILE A 35 4.92 -28.57 -12.22
C ILE A 35 4.67 -27.24 -12.99
N SER A 36 5.48 -26.90 -14.00
CA SER A 36 5.56 -25.52 -14.52
C SER A 36 4.77 -25.19 -15.80
N SER A 37 3.89 -26.04 -16.37
CA SER A 37 3.42 -25.79 -17.76
C SER A 37 1.93 -25.61 -18.04
N SER A 38 1.04 -25.44 -17.05
CA SER A 38 -0.35 -25.05 -17.35
C SER A 38 -1.20 -24.50 -16.19
N SER A 39 -0.64 -23.81 -15.21
CA SER A 39 -1.50 -23.15 -14.20
C SER A 39 -1.98 -21.81 -14.74
N GLU A 40 -3.30 -21.66 -14.92
CA GLU A 40 -3.93 -20.34 -14.86
C GLU A 40 -3.38 -19.61 -13.65
N GLU A 41 -3.00 -18.35 -13.84
CA GLU A 41 -2.44 -17.51 -12.80
C GLU A 41 -3.53 -17.27 -11.75
N ILE A 42 -3.59 -18.13 -10.74
CA ILE A 42 -4.44 -17.92 -9.58
C ILE A 42 -3.93 -16.62 -8.96
N THR A 43 -4.70 -15.55 -9.08
CA THR A 43 -4.46 -14.28 -8.41
C THR A 43 -4.72 -14.48 -6.92
N ILE A 44 -3.71 -15.00 -6.22
CA ILE A 44 -3.77 -15.25 -4.78
C ILE A 44 -3.86 -13.88 -4.08
N THR A 45 -5.05 -13.53 -3.60
CA THR A 45 -5.30 -12.23 -2.95
C THR A 45 -5.07 -12.29 -1.43
N ASP A 46 -5.34 -13.44 -0.79
CA ASP A 46 -4.90 -13.79 0.57
C ASP A 46 -4.51 -15.28 0.64
N PRO A 47 -3.21 -15.60 0.57
CA PRO A 47 -2.77 -16.99 0.50
C PRO A 47 -3.16 -17.85 1.71
N VAL A 48 -3.33 -17.25 2.89
CA VAL A 48 -3.65 -18.01 4.11
C VAL A 48 -5.13 -18.33 4.15
N LEU A 49 -5.98 -17.38 3.79
CA LEU A 49 -7.41 -17.60 3.75
C LEU A 49 -7.85 -18.43 2.56
N ASP A 50 -7.21 -18.30 1.40
CA ASP A 50 -7.41 -19.21 0.27
C ASP A 50 -7.11 -20.66 0.68
N TYR A 51 -6.01 -20.90 1.41
CA TYR A 51 -5.70 -22.21 1.98
C TYR A 51 -6.80 -22.70 2.94
N ILE A 52 -7.31 -21.83 3.82
CA ILE A 52 -8.33 -22.18 4.82
C ILE A 52 -9.67 -22.49 4.17
N ASP A 53 -10.13 -21.63 3.27
CA ASP A 53 -11.40 -21.81 2.59
C ASP A 53 -11.34 -23.05 1.72
N TYR A 54 -10.24 -23.28 1.00
CA TYR A 54 -10.03 -24.51 0.25
C TYR A 54 -10.10 -25.73 1.16
N ILE A 55 -9.25 -25.84 2.19
CA ILE A 55 -9.19 -27.01 3.06
C ILE A 55 -10.48 -27.26 3.85
N THR A 56 -11.24 -26.22 4.19
CA THR A 56 -12.51 -26.38 4.92
C THR A 56 -13.71 -26.73 4.03
N HIS A 57 -13.63 -26.47 2.71
CA HIS A 57 -14.71 -26.74 1.76
C HIS A 57 -14.41 -27.84 0.75
N VAL A 58 -13.18 -28.41 0.73
CA VAL A 58 -12.86 -29.59 -0.09
C VAL A 58 -13.79 -30.73 0.32
N GLY A 59 -14.82 -30.95 -0.49
CA GLY A 59 -15.63 -32.14 -0.42
C GLY A 59 -14.77 -33.36 -0.74
N LEU A 60 -15.00 -34.49 -0.07
CA LEU A 60 -14.19 -35.70 -0.25
C LEU A 60 -14.34 -36.21 -1.70
N PRO A 61 -13.30 -36.10 -2.55
CA PRO A 61 -13.42 -36.46 -3.95
C PRO A 61 -13.54 -37.98 -4.13
N SER A 62 -14.04 -38.42 -5.29
CA SER A 62 -14.19 -39.86 -5.57
C SER A 62 -12.84 -40.61 -5.58
N TRP A 63 -11.74 -39.91 -5.87
CA TRP A 63 -10.39 -40.46 -5.92
C TRP A 63 -9.80 -40.77 -4.54
N ILE A 64 -10.39 -40.25 -3.46
CA ILE A 64 -9.84 -40.34 -2.10
C ILE A 64 -9.62 -41.78 -1.63
N LYS A 65 -10.46 -42.72 -2.10
CA LYS A 65 -10.35 -44.16 -1.83
C LYS A 65 -9.07 -44.80 -2.38
N HIS A 66 -8.37 -44.12 -3.29
CA HIS A 66 -7.17 -44.62 -3.94
C HIS A 66 -5.88 -44.13 -3.29
N ILE A 67 -5.93 -43.15 -2.38
CA ILE A 67 -4.76 -42.60 -1.68
C ILE A 67 -4.93 -42.88 -0.18
N PRO A 68 -4.38 -43.99 0.33
CA PRO A 68 -4.47 -44.31 1.75
C PRO A 68 -3.78 -43.21 2.58
N GLY A 69 -4.48 -42.64 3.57
CA GLY A 69 -3.92 -41.63 4.47
C GLY A 69 -4.32 -40.18 4.17
N ILE A 70 -4.89 -39.89 3.01
CA ILE A 70 -5.30 -38.52 2.68
C ILE A 70 -6.41 -37.98 3.60
N VAL A 71 -7.37 -38.82 4.01
CA VAL A 71 -8.46 -38.40 4.92
C VAL A 71 -7.92 -37.83 6.24
N PRO A 72 -7.08 -38.56 7.01
CA PRO A 72 -6.51 -38.00 8.23
C PRO A 72 -5.59 -36.80 7.99
N HIS A 73 -4.99 -36.65 6.79
CA HIS A 73 -4.22 -35.45 6.44
C HIS A 73 -5.14 -34.24 6.22
N ILE A 74 -6.25 -34.40 5.49
CA ILE A 74 -7.28 -33.35 5.31
C ILE A 74 -7.89 -32.95 6.65
N ASP A 75 -8.24 -33.92 7.51
CA ASP A 75 -8.82 -33.64 8.83
C ASP A 75 -7.85 -32.82 9.70
N ARG A 76 -6.57 -33.16 9.66
CA ARG A 76 -5.51 -32.45 10.39
C ARG A 76 -5.31 -31.03 9.85
N ALA A 77 -5.17 -30.88 8.54
CA ALA A 77 -5.07 -29.58 7.89
C ALA A 77 -6.31 -28.72 8.22
N GLY A 78 -7.50 -29.31 8.19
CA GLY A 78 -8.75 -28.67 8.59
C GLY A 78 -8.75 -28.22 10.06
N SER A 79 -8.10 -28.97 10.95
CA SER A 79 -7.89 -28.55 12.34
C SER A 79 -6.95 -27.35 12.46
N HIS A 80 -5.84 -27.34 11.70
CA HIS A 80 -4.93 -26.19 11.67
C HIS A 80 -5.63 -24.95 11.09
N ALA A 81 -6.37 -25.10 9.99
CA ALA A 81 -7.17 -24.05 9.38
C ALA A 81 -8.21 -23.45 10.35
N ARG A 82 -8.91 -24.29 11.12
CA ARG A 82 -9.81 -23.83 12.19
C ARG A 82 -9.08 -23.12 13.33
N SER A 83 -7.88 -23.59 13.71
CA SER A 83 -7.04 -22.92 14.70
C SER A 83 -6.65 -21.51 14.25
N TRP A 84 -6.24 -21.36 12.99
CA TRP A 84 -6.00 -20.03 12.42
C TRP A 84 -7.24 -19.15 12.50
N LYS A 85 -8.36 -19.61 11.94
CA LYS A 85 -9.60 -18.84 11.86
C LYS A 85 -10.11 -18.39 13.23
N ASN A 86 -10.05 -19.26 14.23
CA ASN A 86 -10.72 -19.04 15.51
C ASN A 86 -9.82 -18.42 16.59
N GLN A 87 -8.50 -18.55 16.46
CA GLN A 87 -7.56 -18.11 17.49
C GLN A 87 -6.49 -17.16 16.92
N ILE A 88 -5.71 -17.64 15.96
CA ILE A 88 -4.52 -16.90 15.50
C ILE A 88 -4.90 -15.63 14.73
N TYR A 89 -5.90 -15.71 13.85
CA TYR A 89 -6.34 -14.58 13.04
C TYR A 89 -6.87 -13.41 13.89
N PRO A 90 -7.81 -13.62 14.85
CA PRO A 90 -8.24 -12.54 15.74
C PRO A 90 -7.10 -11.90 16.54
N ASP A 91 -6.18 -12.70 17.07
CA ASP A 91 -5.07 -12.22 17.90
C ASP A 91 -4.05 -11.43 17.07
N ALA A 92 -3.69 -11.93 15.88
CA ALA A 92 -2.86 -11.24 14.91
C ALA A 92 -3.48 -9.91 14.45
N LEU A 93 -4.76 -9.90 14.09
CA LEU A 93 -5.46 -8.68 13.66
C LEU A 93 -5.51 -7.64 14.80
N ARG A 94 -5.69 -8.07 16.06
CA ARG A 94 -5.63 -7.18 17.22
C ARG A 94 -4.27 -6.48 17.33
N ILE A 95 -3.16 -7.17 17.10
CA ILE A 95 -1.82 -6.57 17.18
C ILE A 95 -1.55 -5.61 16.03
N ILE A 96 -2.00 -5.96 14.83
CA ILE A 96 -1.94 -5.06 13.68
C ILE A 96 -2.77 -3.79 13.94
N ASN A 97 -3.99 -3.92 14.43
CA ASN A 97 -4.83 -2.77 14.80
C ASN A 97 -4.19 -1.93 15.92
N ASN A 98 -3.60 -2.58 16.92
CA ASN A 98 -2.90 -1.88 18.00
C ASN A 98 -1.68 -1.10 17.51
N THR A 99 -1.00 -1.59 16.47
CA THR A 99 0.12 -0.88 15.83
C THR A 99 -0.39 0.34 15.06
N ILE A 100 -1.44 0.15 14.24
CA ILE A 100 -2.05 1.21 13.45
C ILE A 100 -2.62 2.32 14.34
N ASN A 101 -3.39 1.95 15.37
CA ASN A 101 -4.01 2.92 16.29
C ASN A 101 -2.97 3.67 17.14
N TYR A 102 -1.74 3.18 17.23
CA TYR A 102 -0.67 3.85 17.97
C TYR A 102 0.00 4.98 17.18
N ASP A 103 -0.28 5.11 15.88
CA ASP A 103 0.31 6.16 15.04
C ASP A 103 -0.01 7.58 15.54
N GLU A 104 -1.25 7.82 15.99
CA GLU A 104 -1.64 9.12 16.53
C GLU A 104 -0.83 9.48 17.79
N ASP A 105 -0.73 8.55 18.75
CA ASP A 105 0.05 8.72 19.98
C ASP A 105 1.54 8.92 19.70
N PHE A 106 2.09 8.13 18.77
CA PHE A 106 3.47 8.24 18.33
C PHE A 106 3.75 9.62 17.71
N ASN A 107 2.92 10.06 16.78
CA ASN A 107 3.09 11.33 16.07
C ASN A 107 2.98 12.53 17.00
N SER A 108 2.03 12.49 17.94
CA SER A 108 1.89 13.50 18.99
C SER A 108 3.18 13.61 19.82
N THR A 109 3.69 12.48 20.30
CA THR A 109 4.90 12.44 21.14
C THR A 109 6.15 12.84 20.35
N TYR A 110 6.28 12.39 19.11
CA TYR A 110 7.36 12.77 18.21
C TYR A 110 7.44 14.29 18.02
N ASN A 111 6.31 14.94 17.73
CA ASN A 111 6.26 16.39 17.54
C ASN A 111 6.69 17.15 18.81
N LEU A 112 6.32 16.65 20.00
CA LEU A 112 6.79 17.19 21.27
C LEU A 112 8.31 17.05 21.43
N LEU A 113 8.86 15.87 21.11
CA LEU A 113 10.29 15.61 21.19
C LEU A 113 11.08 16.51 20.22
N VAL A 114 10.57 16.73 19.00
CA VAL A 114 11.17 17.67 18.04
C VAL A 114 11.16 19.10 18.61
N ASN A 115 10.04 19.56 19.18
CA ASN A 115 9.97 20.88 19.81
C ASN A 115 10.99 21.03 20.96
N TYR A 116 11.08 20.03 21.83
CA TYR A 116 12.06 20.02 22.90
C TYR A 116 13.51 20.01 22.38
N SER A 117 13.77 19.27 21.30
CA SER A 117 15.11 19.21 20.69
C SER A 117 15.62 20.58 20.23
N GLU A 118 14.73 21.52 19.89
CA GLU A 118 15.06 22.89 19.49
C GLU A 118 15.39 23.81 20.65
N ARG A 119 15.02 23.40 21.86
CA ARG A 119 15.05 24.22 23.08
C ARG A 119 15.85 23.56 24.19
N MET A 120 16.77 22.66 23.84
CA MET A 120 17.53 21.84 24.79
C MET A 120 18.39 22.66 25.76
N GLU A 121 18.74 23.90 25.40
CA GLU A 121 19.48 24.82 26.26
C GLU A 121 18.62 25.42 27.38
N GLU A 122 17.28 25.37 27.26
CA GLU A 122 16.38 25.93 28.26
C GLU A 122 16.36 25.07 29.54
N PRO A 123 16.41 25.70 30.74
CA PRO A 123 16.36 24.98 32.00
C PRO A 123 15.12 24.08 32.12
N GLY A 124 15.34 22.78 32.33
CA GLY A 124 14.27 21.80 32.51
C GLY A 124 13.77 21.11 31.24
N VAL A 125 13.98 21.68 30.05
CA VAL A 125 13.53 21.07 28.78
C VAL A 125 14.15 19.71 28.55
N ARG A 126 15.44 19.55 28.86
CA ARG A 126 16.13 18.25 28.78
C ARG A 126 15.50 17.18 29.67
N ALA A 127 15.05 17.54 30.87
CA ALA A 127 14.39 16.59 31.77
C ALA A 127 13.01 16.17 31.23
N SER A 128 12.25 17.12 30.65
CA SER A 128 11.00 16.82 29.96
C SER A 128 11.21 15.96 28.73
N PHE A 129 12.24 16.25 27.91
CA PHE A 129 12.61 15.42 26.76
C PHE A 129 12.89 13.98 27.19
N ILE A 130 13.73 13.78 28.21
CA ILE A 130 14.06 12.44 28.73
C ILE A 130 12.79 11.74 29.24
N SER A 131 11.94 12.45 29.98
CA SER A 131 10.69 11.87 30.49
C SER A 131 9.77 11.40 29.37
N GLU A 132 9.52 12.23 28.35
CA GLU A 132 8.66 11.85 27.23
C GLU A 132 9.28 10.73 26.38
N LEU A 133 10.59 10.77 26.16
CA LEU A 133 11.30 9.71 25.45
C LEU A 133 11.21 8.37 26.19
N SER A 134 11.39 8.37 27.52
CA SER A 134 11.23 7.17 28.34
C SER A 134 9.80 6.64 28.35
N ASN A 135 8.80 7.52 28.45
CA ASN A 135 7.39 7.12 28.34
C ASN A 135 7.10 6.45 26.99
N LEU A 136 7.63 7.03 25.90
CA LEU A 136 7.49 6.48 24.56
C LEU A 136 8.16 5.09 24.47
N GLN A 137 9.38 4.96 24.98
CA GLN A 137 10.13 3.70 25.03
C GLN A 137 9.43 2.61 25.84
N ASP A 138 8.83 2.95 26.98
CA ASP A 138 8.07 2.01 27.81
C ASP A 138 6.82 1.50 27.08
N SER A 139 6.10 2.41 26.42
CA SER A 139 4.97 2.06 25.55
C SER A 139 5.40 1.15 24.40
N PHE A 140 6.53 1.46 23.74
CA PHE A 140 7.13 0.63 22.70
C PHE A 140 7.49 -0.76 23.21
N SER A 141 8.14 -0.86 24.38
CA SER A 141 8.56 -2.12 24.98
C SER A 141 7.37 -3.03 25.29
N SER A 142 6.29 -2.47 25.83
CA SER A 142 5.06 -3.22 26.11
C SER A 142 4.40 -3.75 24.84
N ARG A 143 4.40 -2.96 23.75
CA ARG A 143 3.80 -3.35 22.47
C ARG A 143 4.67 -4.35 21.71
N SER A 144 5.98 -4.16 21.71
CA SER A 144 6.96 -5.09 21.13
C SER A 144 6.86 -6.48 21.76
N ALA A 145 6.69 -6.57 23.09
CA ALA A 145 6.45 -7.86 23.75
C ALA A 145 5.18 -8.57 23.25
N SER A 146 4.11 -7.80 22.97
CA SER A 146 2.89 -8.35 22.39
C SER A 146 3.09 -8.85 20.96
N VAL A 147 3.87 -8.12 20.15
CA VAL A 147 4.24 -8.53 18.78
C VAL A 147 5.08 -9.82 18.81
N GLU A 148 6.06 -9.93 19.71
CA GLU A 148 6.92 -11.12 19.86
C GLU A 148 6.10 -12.37 20.28
N ASP A 149 5.20 -12.22 21.25
CA ASP A 149 4.36 -13.33 21.71
C ASP A 149 3.46 -13.88 20.59
N GLU A 150 2.93 -13.00 19.73
CA GLU A 150 2.11 -13.38 18.59
C GLU A 150 2.94 -13.94 17.44
N HIS A 151 4.10 -13.36 17.18
CA HIS A 151 5.05 -13.87 16.21
C HIS A 151 5.41 -15.33 16.52
N ARG A 152 5.56 -15.67 17.81
CA ARG A 152 5.76 -17.06 18.26
C ARG A 152 4.58 -17.97 17.93
N ILE A 153 3.33 -17.51 18.12
CA ILE A 153 2.12 -18.29 17.77
C ILE A 153 2.05 -18.52 16.25
N ILE A 154 2.24 -17.45 15.47
CA ILE A 154 2.23 -17.50 14.01
C ILE A 154 3.34 -18.40 13.48
N ASN A 155 4.55 -18.34 14.06
CA ASN A 155 5.65 -19.22 13.71
C ASN A 155 5.34 -20.70 13.96
N ASN A 156 4.67 -21.01 15.06
CA ASN A 156 4.24 -22.38 15.33
C ASN A 156 3.23 -22.87 14.28
N PHE A 157 2.27 -22.02 13.90
CA PHE A 157 1.33 -22.35 12.83
C PHE A 157 2.02 -22.52 11.47
N LYS A 158 2.91 -21.59 11.11
CA LYS A 158 3.75 -21.67 9.91
C LYS A 158 4.55 -22.98 9.86
N LYS A 159 5.11 -23.39 11.01
CA LYS A 159 5.80 -24.67 11.14
C LYS A 159 4.87 -25.85 10.87
N HIS A 160 3.63 -25.83 11.37
CA HIS A 160 2.64 -26.87 11.08
C HIS A 160 2.28 -26.92 9.59
N LEU A 161 2.04 -25.77 8.96
CA LEU A 161 1.78 -25.71 7.51
C LEU A 161 2.93 -26.31 6.69
N ARG A 162 4.16 -25.85 6.94
CA ARG A 162 5.35 -26.21 6.16
C ARG A 162 5.84 -27.63 6.44
N ASP A 163 5.93 -28.01 7.71
CA ASP A 163 6.63 -29.23 8.13
C ASP A 163 5.69 -30.42 8.34
N VAL A 164 4.38 -30.16 8.47
CA VAL A 164 3.38 -31.23 8.65
C VAL A 164 2.46 -31.30 7.44
N ASP A 165 1.69 -30.26 7.15
CA ASP A 165 0.61 -30.35 6.15
C ASP A 165 1.17 -30.46 4.74
N LYS A 166 2.11 -29.58 4.36
CA LYS A 166 2.76 -29.64 3.05
C LYS A 166 3.47 -30.98 2.83
N VAL A 167 4.19 -31.49 3.83
CA VAL A 167 4.91 -32.77 3.73
C VAL A 167 3.92 -33.92 3.53
N ASN A 168 2.81 -33.93 4.28
CA ASN A 168 1.76 -34.93 4.13
C ASN A 168 1.13 -34.89 2.72
N PHE A 169 0.70 -33.72 2.25
CA PHE A 169 0.11 -33.57 0.92
C PHE A 169 1.11 -33.85 -0.20
N GLN A 170 2.39 -33.57 -0.03
CA GLN A 170 3.43 -33.96 -0.98
C GLN A 170 3.56 -35.48 -1.08
N ASN A 171 3.49 -36.20 0.04
CA ASN A 171 3.51 -37.67 0.03
C ASN A 171 2.26 -38.24 -0.65
N ASP A 172 1.10 -37.63 -0.42
CA ASP A 172 -0.15 -38.00 -1.08
C ASP A 172 -0.08 -37.72 -2.59
N TYR A 173 0.47 -36.57 -2.99
CA TYR A 173 0.70 -36.21 -4.39
C TYR A 173 1.62 -37.23 -5.07
N ASN A 174 2.72 -37.59 -4.42
CA ASN A 174 3.65 -38.61 -4.94
C ASN A 174 2.96 -39.97 -5.10
N THR A 175 2.05 -40.32 -4.17
CA THR A 175 1.23 -41.54 -4.28
C THR A 175 0.25 -41.44 -5.46
N ALA A 176 -0.36 -40.27 -5.68
CA ALA A 176 -1.24 -40.02 -6.83
C ALA A 176 -0.48 -40.18 -8.15
N VAL A 177 0.73 -39.63 -8.25
CA VAL A 177 1.63 -39.78 -9.41
C VAL A 177 1.94 -41.25 -9.67
N GLN A 178 2.36 -41.99 -8.63
CA GLN A 178 2.68 -43.43 -8.76
C GLN A 178 1.48 -44.26 -9.24
N LYS A 179 0.26 -43.85 -8.85
CA LYS A 179 -0.99 -44.51 -9.24
C LYS A 179 -1.64 -43.92 -10.50
N ASN A 180 -1.03 -42.90 -11.09
CA ASN A 180 -1.52 -42.17 -12.25
C ASN A 180 -2.95 -41.62 -12.09
N ILE A 181 -3.22 -40.95 -10.97
CA ILE A 181 -4.54 -40.38 -10.62
C ILE A 181 -4.52 -38.87 -10.89
N SER A 182 -4.75 -38.48 -12.14
CA SER A 182 -4.59 -37.09 -12.61
C SER A 182 -5.40 -36.06 -11.80
N GLU A 183 -6.68 -36.33 -11.51
CA GLU A 183 -7.53 -35.42 -10.73
C GLU A 183 -6.99 -35.16 -9.32
N ALA A 184 -6.43 -36.20 -8.68
CA ALA A 184 -5.80 -36.07 -7.37
C ALA A 184 -4.50 -35.25 -7.45
N MET A 185 -3.70 -35.46 -8.50
CA MET A 185 -2.48 -34.68 -8.71
C MET A 185 -2.79 -33.19 -8.84
N GLU A 186 -3.81 -32.84 -9.62
CA GLU A 186 -4.21 -31.44 -9.81
C GLU A 186 -4.64 -30.79 -8.49
N GLN A 187 -5.59 -31.40 -7.77
CA GLN A 187 -6.09 -30.86 -6.49
C GLN A 187 -5.01 -30.80 -5.42
N LEU A 188 -4.19 -31.85 -5.27
CA LEU A 188 -3.10 -31.87 -4.28
C LEU A 188 -2.01 -30.84 -4.63
N GLY A 189 -1.73 -30.65 -5.92
CA GLY A 189 -0.83 -29.59 -6.41
C GLY A 189 -1.34 -28.20 -6.03
N GLN A 190 -2.63 -27.94 -6.22
CA GLN A 190 -3.26 -26.68 -5.78
C GLN A 190 -3.13 -26.46 -4.27
N ILE A 191 -3.41 -27.48 -3.44
CA ILE A 191 -3.25 -27.39 -1.98
C ILE A 191 -1.80 -27.03 -1.60
N ILE A 192 -0.81 -27.70 -2.20
CA ILE A 192 0.61 -27.45 -1.92
C ILE A 192 0.99 -26.01 -2.30
N ASN A 193 0.49 -25.50 -3.42
CA ASN A 193 0.72 -24.12 -3.86
C ASN A 193 0.09 -23.11 -2.89
N LEU A 194 -1.14 -23.34 -2.44
CA LEU A 194 -1.81 -22.51 -1.42
C LEU A 194 -1.01 -22.48 -0.11
N ILE A 195 -0.51 -23.63 0.36
CA ILE A 195 0.33 -23.69 1.56
C ILE A 195 1.63 -22.88 1.38
N ASN A 196 2.28 -22.96 0.21
CA ASN A 196 3.50 -22.18 -0.06
C ASN A 196 3.22 -20.67 -0.05
N GLY A 197 2.12 -20.25 -0.65
CA GLY A 197 1.67 -18.85 -0.59
C GLY A 197 1.43 -18.41 0.85
N ALA A 198 0.69 -19.21 1.64
CA ALA A 198 0.39 -18.93 3.04
C ALA A 198 1.68 -18.75 3.87
N VAL A 199 2.62 -19.69 3.75
CA VAL A 199 3.91 -19.62 4.45
C VAL A 199 4.70 -18.38 4.05
N THR A 200 4.75 -18.05 2.75
CA THR A 200 5.50 -16.88 2.24
C THR A 200 4.93 -15.57 2.78
N PHE A 201 3.59 -15.43 2.78
CA PHE A 201 2.91 -14.28 3.37
C PHE A 201 3.22 -14.12 4.86
N LEU A 202 3.14 -15.21 5.63
CA LEU A 202 3.44 -15.18 7.07
C LEU A 202 4.90 -14.84 7.35
N ASP A 203 5.83 -15.32 6.52
CA ASP A 203 7.26 -15.00 6.62
C ASP A 203 7.51 -13.51 6.37
N GLN A 204 7.03 -12.98 5.24
CA GLN A 204 7.30 -11.60 4.83
C GLN A 204 6.55 -10.57 5.68
N GLY A 205 5.29 -10.83 6.02
CA GLY A 205 4.47 -9.91 6.81
C GLY A 205 4.90 -9.86 8.27
N PHE A 206 4.65 -10.92 9.03
CA PHE A 206 4.80 -10.89 10.49
C PHE A 206 6.24 -10.89 10.97
N SER A 207 7.16 -11.58 10.30
CA SER A 207 8.59 -11.50 10.65
C SER A 207 9.16 -10.13 10.29
N GLY A 208 8.70 -9.53 9.18
CA GLY A 208 9.04 -8.15 8.82
C GLY A 208 8.60 -7.17 9.91
N LEU A 209 7.37 -7.31 10.40
CA LEU A 209 6.83 -6.45 11.46
C LEU A 209 7.64 -6.57 12.76
N GLU A 210 7.92 -7.78 13.22
CA GLU A 210 8.76 -8.01 14.41
C GLU A 210 10.14 -7.35 14.29
N ASN A 211 10.81 -7.53 13.14
CA ASN A 211 12.12 -6.93 12.89
C ASN A 211 12.08 -5.40 12.93
N GLN A 212 11.01 -4.78 12.39
CA GLN A 212 10.84 -3.33 12.44
C GLN A 212 10.63 -2.81 13.87
N TRP A 213 9.81 -3.49 14.68
CA TRP A 213 9.66 -3.17 16.11
C TRP A 213 10.97 -3.30 16.88
N PHE A 214 11.76 -4.34 16.60
CA PHE A 214 13.07 -4.53 17.21
C PHE A 214 14.05 -3.40 16.81
N SER A 215 14.08 -3.03 15.52
CA SER A 215 14.88 -1.92 15.00
C SER A 215 14.54 -0.60 15.70
N LEU A 216 13.25 -0.28 15.82
CA LEU A 216 12.77 0.91 16.54
C LEU A 216 13.24 0.93 17.99
N SER A 217 13.12 -0.19 18.71
CA SER A 217 13.57 -0.29 20.10
C SER A 217 15.06 0.05 20.24
N LEU A 218 15.91 -0.45 19.35
CA LEU A 218 17.35 -0.16 19.36
C LEU A 218 17.64 1.32 19.09
N LYS A 219 16.88 1.96 18.18
CA LYS A 219 17.04 3.39 17.89
C LYS A 219 16.64 4.26 19.08
N PHE A 220 15.59 3.89 19.81
CA PHE A 220 15.20 4.57 21.05
C PHE A 220 16.27 4.45 22.14
N ASP A 221 16.80 3.24 22.36
CA ASP A 221 17.90 3.01 23.31
C ASP A 221 19.10 3.91 23.00
N ARG A 222 19.45 4.02 21.71
CA ARG A 222 20.56 4.86 21.25
C ARG A 222 20.30 6.35 21.44
N LEU A 223 19.09 6.82 21.13
CA LEU A 223 18.74 8.23 21.34
C LEU A 223 18.76 8.59 22.82
N LEU A 224 18.27 7.70 23.69
CA LEU A 224 18.31 7.91 25.13
C LEU A 224 19.75 7.99 25.64
N GLU A 225 20.64 7.11 25.17
CA GLU A 225 22.08 7.16 25.47
C GLU A 225 22.70 8.52 25.10
N ILE A 226 22.46 8.99 23.87
CA ILE A 226 22.94 10.30 23.38
C ILE A 226 22.47 11.44 24.30
N VAL A 227 21.19 11.42 24.69
CA VAL A 227 20.59 12.48 25.50
C VAL A 227 21.04 12.39 26.96
N MET A 228 21.33 11.21 27.48
CA MET A 228 21.80 11.02 28.87
C MET A 228 23.27 11.38 29.04
N GLU A 229 24.13 11.08 28.06
CA GLU A 229 25.58 11.32 28.14
C GLU A 229 25.97 12.81 28.08
N GLY A 230 25.04 13.70 27.71
CA GLY A 230 25.26 15.15 27.80
C GLY A 230 26.21 15.68 26.74
N VAL A 231 26.00 15.25 25.49
CA VAL A 231 26.71 15.76 24.32
C VAL A 231 26.51 17.29 24.21
N ASP A 232 27.60 18.00 23.89
CA ASP A 232 27.73 19.46 23.79
C ASP A 232 26.86 20.06 22.65
N VAL A 233 26.82 21.40 22.54
CA VAL A 233 25.91 22.26 21.70
C VAL A 233 25.53 21.74 20.28
N ASP A 234 26.34 20.88 19.66
CA ASP A 234 25.97 20.14 18.42
C ASP A 234 24.90 19.05 18.62
N SER A 235 24.44 18.83 19.87
CA SER A 235 23.50 17.78 20.25
C SER A 235 22.09 17.97 19.67
N SER A 236 21.63 19.21 19.45
CA SER A 236 20.28 19.45 18.89
C SER A 236 20.17 18.86 17.48
N PHE A 237 21.19 19.05 16.65
CA PHE A 237 21.24 18.48 15.31
C PHE A 237 21.27 16.95 15.34
N ALA A 238 22.14 16.36 16.15
CA ALA A 238 22.23 14.90 16.28
C ALA A 238 20.93 14.28 16.80
N ILE A 239 20.26 14.92 17.76
CA ILE A 239 18.94 14.50 18.28
C ILE A 239 17.89 14.57 17.18
N LYS A 240 17.83 15.66 16.40
CA LYS A 240 16.88 15.79 15.29
C LYS A 240 17.09 14.74 14.21
N VAL A 241 18.34 14.47 13.84
CA VAL A 241 18.67 13.42 12.88
C VAL A 241 18.21 12.05 13.38
N ALA A 242 18.47 11.73 14.65
CA ALA A 242 18.02 10.48 15.26
C ALA A 242 16.49 10.39 15.37
N LEU A 243 15.81 11.48 15.72
CA LEU A 243 14.34 11.54 15.76
C LEU A 243 13.74 11.32 14.36
N ASN A 244 14.29 11.97 13.33
CA ASN A 244 13.84 11.78 11.93
C ASN A 244 14.04 10.33 11.48
N ASP A 245 15.16 9.70 11.83
CA ASP A 245 15.43 8.29 11.52
C ASP A 245 14.44 7.35 12.25
N ILE A 246 14.11 7.63 13.51
CA ILE A 246 13.05 6.92 14.26
C ILE A 246 11.68 7.10 13.58
N LYS A 247 11.34 8.32 13.17
CA LYS A 247 10.07 8.62 12.49
C LYS A 247 9.96 7.89 11.15
N SER A 248 11.04 7.84 10.38
CA SER A 248 11.08 7.08 9.11
C SER A 248 10.79 5.59 9.37
N THR A 249 11.49 4.96 10.31
CA THR A 249 11.26 3.54 10.63
C THR A 249 9.86 3.27 11.19
N TRP A 250 9.29 4.22 11.94
CA TRP A 250 7.91 4.12 12.39
C TRP A 250 6.94 4.13 11.21
N ASN A 251 7.13 5.03 10.25
CA ASN A 251 6.30 5.06 9.02
C ASN A 251 6.40 3.72 8.28
N ASP A 252 7.59 3.16 8.11
CA ASP A 252 7.77 1.84 7.48
C ASP A 252 7.03 0.73 8.26
N THR A 253 7.07 0.78 9.59
CA THR A 253 6.37 -0.17 10.48
C THR A 253 4.86 -0.05 10.32
N PHE A 254 4.36 1.18 10.28
CA PHE A 254 2.94 1.51 10.12
C PHE A 254 2.41 1.07 8.76
N GLU A 255 3.13 1.37 7.67
CA GLU A 255 2.77 0.93 6.31
C GLU A 255 2.79 -0.59 6.17
N LEU A 256 3.76 -1.28 6.77
CA LEU A 256 3.78 -2.73 6.80
C LEU A 256 2.58 -3.30 7.58
N ALA A 257 2.22 -2.68 8.72
CA ALA A 257 1.03 -3.08 9.48
C ALA A 257 -0.26 -2.87 8.67
N LEU A 258 -0.39 -1.76 7.94
CA LEU A 258 -1.50 -1.52 7.01
C LEU A 258 -1.52 -2.58 5.90
N THR A 259 -0.38 -2.89 5.31
CA THR A 259 -0.26 -3.91 4.27
C THR A 259 -0.72 -5.29 4.76
N ILE A 260 -0.26 -5.70 5.95
CA ILE A 260 -0.68 -6.96 6.59
C ILE A 260 -2.17 -6.91 6.88
N GLN A 261 -2.69 -5.81 7.44
CA GLN A 261 -4.12 -5.63 7.70
C GLN A 261 -4.90 -5.86 6.42
N ASN A 262 -4.58 -5.12 5.35
CA ASN A 262 -5.29 -5.15 4.07
C ASN A 262 -5.30 -6.55 3.45
N LYS A 263 -4.16 -7.26 3.50
CA LYS A 263 -4.05 -8.64 3.00
C LYS A 263 -4.82 -9.63 3.86
N MET A 264 -4.82 -9.46 5.19
CA MET A 264 -5.65 -10.26 6.09
C MET A 264 -7.12 -9.85 6.05
N ASP A 265 -7.46 -8.72 5.43
CA ASP A 265 -8.79 -8.15 5.43
C ASP A 265 -9.71 -8.82 4.40
N HIS A 266 -9.87 -10.15 4.50
CA HIS A 266 -11.16 -10.79 4.15
C HIS A 266 -12.33 -10.23 4.99
N SER A 267 -12.05 -9.36 5.96
CA SER A 267 -13.07 -8.50 6.50
C SER A 267 -13.58 -7.50 5.48
N PHE A 268 -12.88 -7.12 4.39
CA PHE A 268 -13.43 -6.23 3.38
C PHE A 268 -14.76 -6.78 2.85
N LYS A 269 -14.75 -8.00 2.30
CA LYS A 269 -15.98 -8.68 1.85
C LYS A 269 -17.03 -8.66 2.97
N ARG A 270 -16.67 -9.11 4.18
CA ARG A 270 -17.61 -9.19 5.33
C ARG A 270 -18.13 -7.83 5.82
N LYS A 271 -17.34 -6.77 5.74
CA LYS A 271 -17.66 -5.38 6.12
C LYS A 271 -18.64 -4.79 5.11
N VAL A 272 -18.51 -5.15 3.84
CA VAL A 272 -19.40 -4.63 2.80
C VAL A 272 -20.63 -5.49 2.55
N LEU A 273 -20.68 -6.72 3.08
CA LEU A 273 -21.89 -7.53 3.02
C LEU A 273 -23.02 -6.80 3.75
N GLY A 274 -24.17 -6.71 3.11
CA GLY A 274 -25.32 -5.94 3.59
C GLY A 274 -25.38 -4.51 3.07
N CYS A 275 -24.32 -4.00 2.43
CA CYS A 275 -24.40 -2.66 1.83
C CYS A 275 -25.41 -2.60 0.69
N SER A 276 -26.12 -1.49 0.65
CA SER A 276 -27.10 -1.18 -0.39
C SER A 276 -26.41 -0.66 -1.64
N ILE A 277 -26.64 -1.32 -2.77
CA ILE A 277 -26.28 -0.80 -4.09
C ILE A 277 -27.47 0.03 -4.61
N PRO A 278 -27.32 1.35 -4.82
CA PRO A 278 -28.39 2.17 -5.39
C PRO A 278 -28.88 1.68 -6.76
N TRP A 279 -30.19 1.75 -6.97
CA TRP A 279 -30.91 1.24 -8.12
C TRP A 279 -31.96 2.25 -8.61
N GLY A 280 -31.85 2.65 -9.88
CA GLY A 280 -32.66 3.74 -10.46
C GLY A 280 -33.91 3.32 -11.25
N SER A 281 -34.42 2.09 -11.12
CA SER A 281 -35.57 1.67 -11.96
C SER A 281 -36.90 2.19 -11.40
N PRO A 282 -37.69 2.93 -12.21
CA PRO A 282 -39.04 3.31 -11.84
C PRO A 282 -39.98 2.09 -11.98
N ASN A 283 -40.79 1.82 -10.96
CA ASN A 283 -41.90 0.83 -10.89
C ASN A 283 -41.62 -0.48 -10.14
N PRO A 284 -42.70 -1.15 -9.69
CA PRO A 284 -43.63 -0.71 -8.66
C PRO A 284 -43.06 -0.99 -7.25
N ALA A 285 -43.59 -0.30 -6.24
CA ALA A 285 -43.35 -0.60 -4.83
C ALA A 285 -44.10 -1.86 -4.40
N GLY A 286 -43.52 -2.64 -3.49
CA GLY A 286 -44.17 -3.85 -2.94
C GLY A 286 -43.53 -4.32 -1.64
N GLU A 287 -44.12 -5.37 -1.06
CA GLU A 287 -43.76 -5.88 0.27
C GLU A 287 -42.45 -6.67 0.26
N GLU A 288 -42.18 -7.40 -0.82
CA GLU A 288 -40.95 -8.14 -1.03
C GLU A 288 -40.40 -7.86 -2.42
N ILE A 289 -39.14 -7.42 -2.49
CA ILE A 289 -38.48 -7.03 -3.72
C ILE A 289 -37.21 -7.84 -3.89
N TYR A 290 -37.10 -8.47 -5.05
CA TYR A 290 -35.93 -9.24 -5.44
C TYR A 290 -35.39 -8.77 -6.79
N TYR A 291 -34.10 -8.95 -6.97
CA TYR A 291 -33.38 -8.65 -8.19
C TYR A 291 -32.76 -9.91 -8.72
N THR A 292 -33.17 -10.33 -9.91
CA THR A 292 -32.59 -11.49 -10.59
C THR A 292 -31.52 -11.00 -11.56
N ILE A 293 -30.28 -11.44 -11.37
CA ILE A 293 -29.11 -11.05 -12.17
C ILE A 293 -28.82 -12.14 -13.20
N TYR A 294 -28.48 -11.71 -14.41
CA TYR A 294 -28.23 -12.56 -15.56
C TYR A 294 -26.90 -12.22 -16.23
N ASP A 295 -26.21 -13.24 -16.72
CA ASP A 295 -25.13 -13.11 -17.71
C ASP A 295 -25.74 -13.13 -19.12
N GLY A 296 -25.75 -11.98 -19.79
CA GLY A 296 -26.42 -11.76 -21.06
C GLY A 296 -27.92 -11.44 -20.94
N LYS A 297 -28.53 -11.02 -22.06
CA LYS A 297 -29.93 -10.58 -22.09
C LYS A 297 -30.86 -11.79 -21.89
N PRO A 298 -31.78 -11.81 -20.90
CA PRO A 298 -32.63 -12.97 -20.63
C PRO A 298 -33.49 -13.39 -21.83
N ALA A 299 -34.07 -12.42 -22.53
CA ALA A 299 -34.87 -12.66 -23.74
C ALA A 299 -34.07 -13.27 -24.92
N ALA A 300 -32.73 -13.21 -24.86
CA ALA A 300 -31.82 -13.82 -25.84
C ALA A 300 -31.17 -15.11 -25.32
N GLY A 301 -31.66 -15.67 -24.21
CA GLY A 301 -31.10 -16.88 -23.59
C GLY A 301 -30.00 -16.63 -22.56
N GLY A 302 -29.92 -15.41 -21.99
CA GLY A 302 -28.99 -15.10 -20.89
C GLY A 302 -29.18 -16.03 -19.69
N LYS A 303 -28.07 -16.39 -19.03
CA LYS A 303 -28.04 -17.34 -17.91
C LYS A 303 -28.31 -16.60 -16.61
N GLU A 304 -29.25 -17.10 -15.81
CA GLU A 304 -29.45 -16.60 -14.45
C GLU A 304 -28.24 -16.91 -13.56
N LEU A 305 -27.70 -15.89 -12.91
CA LEU A 305 -26.59 -15.99 -11.97
C LEU A 305 -27.08 -16.09 -10.53
N GLY A 306 -28.24 -15.48 -10.23
CA GLY A 306 -28.87 -15.58 -8.92
C GLY A 306 -29.97 -14.55 -8.72
N LYS A 307 -30.64 -14.66 -7.56
CA LYS A 307 -31.72 -13.79 -7.13
C LYS A 307 -31.38 -13.21 -5.74
N PHE A 308 -31.49 -11.90 -5.61
CA PHE A 308 -30.99 -11.15 -4.45
C PHE A 308 -32.06 -10.23 -3.88
N GLU A 309 -32.10 -10.08 -2.57
CA GLU A 309 -33.04 -9.21 -1.88
C GLU A 309 -32.64 -7.74 -2.05
N GLY A 310 -33.62 -6.84 -2.06
CA GLY A 310 -33.40 -5.41 -2.10
C GLY A 310 -34.64 -4.61 -1.68
N THR A 311 -34.58 -3.32 -1.92
CA THR A 311 -35.69 -2.37 -1.73
C THR A 311 -36.16 -1.83 -3.07
N ASP A 312 -37.02 -0.81 -3.07
CA ASP A 312 -37.44 -0.17 -4.31
C ASP A 312 -36.31 0.50 -5.08
N SER A 313 -35.28 0.95 -4.36
CA SER A 313 -34.19 1.75 -4.87
C SER A 313 -32.82 1.17 -4.54
N THR A 314 -32.71 -0.03 -3.96
CA THR A 314 -31.41 -0.62 -3.62
C THR A 314 -31.39 -2.14 -3.76
N ILE A 315 -30.22 -2.72 -4.02
CA ILE A 315 -29.95 -4.18 -3.94
C ILE A 315 -29.01 -4.43 -2.77
N THR A 316 -29.34 -5.37 -1.88
CA THR A 316 -28.47 -5.72 -0.75
C THR A 316 -27.32 -6.59 -1.21
N LEU A 317 -26.07 -6.17 -0.93
CA LEU A 317 -24.87 -6.90 -1.30
C LEU A 317 -24.69 -8.16 -0.45
N SER A 318 -25.22 -9.29 -0.92
CA SER A 318 -25.00 -10.61 -0.31
C SER A 318 -23.63 -11.19 -0.69
N SER A 319 -23.17 -12.24 0.01
CA SER A 319 -21.92 -12.94 -0.36
C SER A 319 -21.95 -13.46 -1.79
N ALA A 320 -23.07 -14.06 -2.23
CA ALA A 320 -23.19 -14.59 -3.58
C ALA A 320 -23.21 -13.47 -4.64
N LEU A 321 -23.86 -12.33 -4.34
CA LEU A 321 -23.82 -11.17 -5.23
C LEU A 321 -22.41 -10.57 -5.30
N TYR A 322 -21.71 -10.49 -4.16
CA TYR A 322 -20.33 -10.05 -4.11
C TYR A 322 -19.44 -10.90 -5.03
N ASP A 323 -19.54 -12.22 -4.92
CA ASP A 323 -18.74 -13.15 -5.74
C ASP A 323 -19.02 -13.00 -7.24
N ILE A 324 -20.28 -12.78 -7.61
CA ILE A 324 -20.64 -12.45 -8.99
C ILE A 324 -19.96 -11.15 -9.42
N LEU A 325 -20.13 -10.06 -8.66
CA LEU A 325 -19.61 -8.73 -9.03
C LEU A 325 -18.07 -8.62 -8.93
N GLU A 326 -17.40 -9.50 -8.18
CA GLU A 326 -15.95 -9.56 -8.10
C GLU A 326 -15.33 -10.33 -9.27
N VAL A 327 -15.92 -11.47 -9.63
CA VAL A 327 -15.39 -12.36 -10.69
C VAL A 327 -15.76 -11.87 -12.10
N ASN A 328 -16.77 -11.01 -12.22
CA ASN A 328 -17.25 -10.58 -13.53
C ASN A 328 -16.13 -9.94 -14.36
N ASN A 329 -15.86 -10.58 -15.49
CA ASN A 329 -14.93 -10.09 -16.48
C ASN A 329 -15.51 -8.79 -17.09
N PRO A 330 -14.72 -7.72 -17.32
CA PRO A 330 -15.20 -6.49 -17.98
C PRO A 330 -15.96 -6.73 -19.30
N ASP A 331 -15.77 -7.87 -19.95
CA ASP A 331 -16.49 -8.26 -21.17
C ASP A 331 -17.90 -8.85 -20.91
N GLN A 332 -18.21 -9.29 -19.69
CA GLN A 332 -19.53 -9.81 -19.33
C GLN A 332 -20.56 -8.69 -19.27
N THR A 333 -21.65 -8.86 -20.00
CA THR A 333 -22.76 -7.92 -19.96
C THR A 333 -23.85 -8.46 -19.05
N LEU A 334 -23.91 -7.92 -17.84
CA LEU A 334 -24.94 -8.29 -16.88
C LEU A 334 -26.26 -7.59 -17.17
N TYR A 335 -27.36 -8.27 -16.83
CA TYR A 335 -28.70 -7.71 -16.82
C TYR A 335 -29.35 -7.99 -15.47
N ALA A 336 -30.25 -7.12 -15.04
CA ALA A 336 -31.06 -7.32 -13.84
C ALA A 336 -32.54 -7.09 -14.13
N SER A 337 -33.41 -7.93 -13.58
CA SER A 337 -34.86 -7.69 -13.56
C SER A 337 -35.33 -7.57 -12.12
N LYS A 338 -36.19 -6.61 -11.83
CA LYS A 338 -36.86 -6.45 -10.54
C LYS A 338 -38.09 -7.36 -10.50
N GLU A 339 -38.21 -8.14 -9.45
CA GLU A 339 -39.36 -8.99 -9.15
C GLU A 339 -39.99 -8.50 -7.85
N VAL A 340 -41.28 -8.17 -7.89
CA VAL A 340 -42.01 -7.56 -6.78
C VAL A 340 -43.23 -8.41 -6.47
N ASN A 341 -43.41 -8.81 -5.22
CA ASN A 341 -44.63 -9.47 -4.77
C ASN A 341 -45.66 -8.42 -4.34
N VAL A 342 -46.80 -8.36 -5.03
CA VAL A 342 -47.90 -7.44 -4.70
C VAL A 342 -49.17 -8.27 -4.53
N ASN A 343 -49.68 -8.37 -3.30
CA ASN A 343 -50.87 -9.16 -2.96
C ASN A 343 -50.79 -10.64 -3.37
N GLY A 344 -49.60 -11.25 -3.33
CA GLY A 344 -49.38 -12.63 -3.73
C GLY A 344 -49.17 -12.85 -5.23
N GLU A 345 -49.21 -11.77 -6.05
CA GLU A 345 -48.86 -11.82 -7.46
C GLU A 345 -47.41 -11.34 -7.66
N LEU A 346 -46.61 -12.18 -8.32
CA LEU A 346 -45.23 -11.85 -8.66
C LEU A 346 -45.19 -11.03 -9.96
N LEU A 347 -44.96 -9.73 -9.83
CA LEU A 347 -44.73 -8.83 -10.96
C LEU A 347 -43.24 -8.79 -11.29
N LYS A 348 -42.90 -8.92 -12.57
CA LYS A 348 -41.51 -8.88 -13.04
C LYS A 348 -41.31 -7.75 -14.03
N SER A 349 -40.31 -6.91 -13.80
CA SER A 349 -39.90 -5.87 -14.75
C SER A 349 -39.18 -6.48 -15.94
N ASP A 350 -39.11 -5.72 -17.04
CA ASP A 350 -38.14 -6.00 -18.09
C ASP A 350 -36.72 -6.01 -17.51
N ALA A 351 -35.86 -6.85 -18.09
CA ALA A 351 -34.46 -6.89 -17.70
C ALA A 351 -33.71 -5.67 -18.24
N TYR A 352 -33.10 -4.91 -17.34
CA TYR A 352 -32.27 -3.76 -17.63
C TYR A 352 -30.80 -4.18 -17.70
N ARG A 353 -30.06 -3.65 -18.67
CA ARG A 353 -28.61 -3.91 -18.79
C ARG A 353 -27.89 -3.17 -17.67
N LEU A 354 -27.19 -3.91 -16.81
CA LEU A 354 -26.30 -3.27 -15.84
C LEU A 354 -25.15 -2.57 -16.59
N PRO A 355 -24.71 -1.39 -16.13
CA PRO A 355 -23.48 -0.79 -16.63
C PRO A 355 -22.33 -1.80 -16.56
N SER A 356 -21.49 -1.85 -17.60
CA SER A 356 -20.39 -2.82 -17.74
C SER A 356 -19.32 -2.75 -16.65
N ILE A 357 -19.41 -1.77 -15.75
CA ILE A 357 -18.46 -1.53 -14.67
C ILE A 357 -19.13 -1.62 -13.29
N TRP A 358 -20.18 -2.44 -13.17
CA TRP A 358 -20.61 -2.98 -11.87
C TRP A 358 -19.62 -4.05 -11.40
N THR A 359 -18.34 -3.70 -11.35
CA THR A 359 -17.30 -4.55 -10.77
C THR A 359 -16.94 -3.94 -9.42
N LEU A 360 -16.78 -4.78 -8.40
CA LEU A 360 -16.30 -4.32 -7.08
C LEU A 360 -14.81 -3.95 -7.13
N SER A 361 -14.18 -4.10 -8.30
CA SER A 361 -12.81 -3.71 -8.55
C SER A 361 -12.61 -2.20 -8.51
N GLU A 362 -13.65 -1.36 -8.64
CA GLU A 362 -13.55 0.11 -8.63
C GLU A 362 -14.78 0.72 -7.92
N ALA A 363 -14.82 0.62 -6.60
CA ALA A 363 -15.97 1.01 -5.79
C ALA A 363 -15.58 1.66 -4.46
N ALA A 364 -16.42 2.58 -4.00
CA ALA A 364 -16.39 3.11 -2.64
C ALA A 364 -17.59 2.59 -1.85
N PHE A 365 -17.35 2.24 -0.59
CA PHE A 365 -18.34 1.77 0.37
C PHE A 365 -18.40 2.80 1.48
N LEU A 366 -19.57 3.38 1.67
CA LEU A 366 -19.82 4.48 2.59
C LEU A 366 -20.61 3.94 3.78
N PHE A 367 -20.16 4.22 5.00
CA PHE A 367 -20.73 3.68 6.23
C PHE A 367 -21.21 4.80 7.15
N SER A 368 -22.38 4.59 7.74
CA SER A 368 -23.04 5.57 8.60
C SER A 368 -22.51 5.58 10.03
N GLU A 369 -21.72 4.57 10.41
CA GLU A 369 -20.97 4.53 11.67
C GLU A 369 -19.47 4.43 11.43
N LYS A 370 -18.69 4.58 12.51
CA LYS A 370 -17.24 4.43 12.48
C LYS A 370 -16.86 2.96 12.31
N ASP A 371 -15.61 2.73 11.92
CA ASP A 371 -15.04 1.38 11.82
C ASP A 371 -15.85 0.43 10.92
N PHE A 372 -16.48 0.99 9.88
CA PHE A 372 -17.22 0.28 8.84
C PHE A 372 -18.46 -0.45 9.37
N GLN A 373 -19.22 0.22 10.24
CA GLN A 373 -20.45 -0.28 10.85
C GLN A 373 -21.68 0.54 10.39
N GLY A 374 -22.86 0.10 10.82
CA GLY A 374 -24.14 0.75 10.53
C GLY A 374 -24.65 0.51 9.11
N ASP A 375 -25.60 1.33 8.69
CA ASP A 375 -26.08 1.36 7.30
C ASP A 375 -24.92 1.70 6.37
N CYS A 376 -24.87 1.03 5.21
CA CYS A 376 -23.86 1.33 4.21
C CYS A 376 -24.40 1.29 2.79
N ILE A 377 -23.79 2.08 1.91
CA ILE A 377 -24.09 2.14 0.48
C ILE A 377 -22.84 1.90 -0.36
N VAL A 378 -23.02 1.38 -1.56
CA VAL A 378 -21.96 1.15 -2.55
C VAL A 378 -22.08 2.18 -3.67
N GLN A 379 -21.00 2.91 -3.92
CA GLN A 379 -20.89 3.82 -5.04
C GLN A 379 -19.85 3.31 -6.04
N PHE A 380 -20.26 3.13 -7.28
CA PHE A 380 -19.39 2.71 -8.39
C PHE A 380 -18.89 3.91 -9.19
N ASN A 381 -17.74 3.72 -9.86
CA ASN A 381 -17.12 4.70 -10.77
C ASN A 381 -18.05 5.13 -11.94
N TYR A 382 -19.04 4.32 -12.34
CA TYR A 382 -19.87 4.59 -13.53
C TYR A 382 -20.67 5.89 -13.48
N TRP A 383 -21.26 6.17 -12.33
CA TRP A 383 -22.00 7.41 -12.17
C TRP A 383 -21.03 8.57 -12.06
N GLY A 384 -19.77 8.30 -11.71
CA GLY A 384 -18.69 9.22 -11.37
C GLY A 384 -19.10 10.02 -10.16
N LYS A 385 -20.19 10.77 -10.33
CA LYS A 385 -20.89 11.77 -9.55
C LYS A 385 -22.17 11.17 -8.98
N ALA A 386 -22.31 11.17 -7.65
CA ALA A 386 -23.60 10.94 -7.01
C ALA A 386 -23.87 11.98 -5.92
N ASP A 387 -25.12 12.45 -5.86
CA ASP A 387 -25.64 13.16 -4.70
C ASP A 387 -26.14 12.13 -3.69
N LEU A 388 -25.65 12.21 -2.46
CA LEU A 388 -25.97 11.22 -1.43
C LEU A 388 -27.42 11.32 -0.94
N ASN A 389 -28.09 12.45 -1.21
CA ASN A 389 -29.53 12.62 -1.02
C ASN A 389 -30.36 11.61 -1.81
N ASP A 390 -29.91 11.22 -3.01
CA ASP A 390 -30.64 10.28 -3.86
C ASP A 390 -30.65 8.85 -3.29
N ALA A 391 -29.73 8.56 -2.36
CA ALA A 391 -29.60 7.27 -1.68
C ALA A 391 -29.99 7.33 -0.18
N ASP A 392 -30.63 8.42 0.27
CA ASP A 392 -30.88 8.69 1.70
C ASP A 392 -29.61 8.53 2.57
N PHE A 393 -28.47 9.00 2.07
CA PHE A 393 -27.17 8.90 2.75
C PHE A 393 -26.51 10.26 2.99
N ASP A 394 -27.25 11.34 2.73
CA ASP A 394 -26.82 12.71 2.95
C ASP A 394 -26.45 12.95 4.41
N ASN A 395 -25.26 13.52 4.64
CA ASN A 395 -24.74 13.84 5.97
C ASN A 395 -24.69 12.63 6.94
N LYS A 396 -24.60 11.39 6.42
CA LYS A 396 -24.47 10.17 7.25
C LYS A 396 -23.05 9.60 7.31
N LEU A 397 -22.16 9.98 6.38
CA LEU A 397 -20.85 9.33 6.26
C LEU A 397 -19.97 9.52 7.52
N LEU A 398 -19.59 8.40 8.14
CA LEU A 398 -18.68 8.31 9.29
C LEU A 398 -17.44 7.44 9.04
N SER A 399 -17.50 6.48 8.12
CA SER A 399 -16.32 5.75 7.65
C SER A 399 -16.46 5.29 6.19
N MET A 400 -15.34 5.02 5.51
CA MET A 400 -15.30 4.69 4.08
C MET A 400 -14.26 3.63 3.76
N LEU A 401 -14.60 2.69 2.87
CA LEU A 401 -13.65 1.79 2.21
C LEU A 401 -13.65 2.07 0.72
N VAL A 402 -12.50 1.98 0.06
CA VAL A 402 -12.39 2.15 -1.38
C VAL A 402 -11.50 1.05 -1.94
N ARG A 403 -11.94 0.44 -3.04
CA ARG A 403 -11.19 -0.58 -3.78
C ARG A 403 -11.05 -0.17 -5.24
N GLY A 404 -9.91 -0.51 -5.83
CA GLY A 404 -9.56 -0.24 -7.22
C GLY A 404 -8.49 0.80 -7.39
N ASN A 405 -8.02 0.98 -8.62
CA ASN A 405 -7.10 2.07 -8.95
C ASN A 405 -7.88 3.37 -9.18
N VAL A 406 -8.54 3.87 -8.13
CA VAL A 406 -9.45 5.02 -8.19
C VAL A 406 -9.10 6.05 -7.12
N TYR A 407 -9.54 7.29 -7.31
CA TYR A 407 -9.61 8.25 -6.21
C TYR A 407 -11.07 8.60 -5.94
N VAL A 408 -11.37 8.89 -4.68
CA VAL A 408 -12.68 9.34 -4.23
C VAL A 408 -12.56 10.77 -3.77
N ARG A 409 -13.44 11.64 -4.25
CA ARG A 409 -13.57 13.02 -3.80
C ARG A 409 -14.93 13.20 -3.14
N LEU A 410 -14.96 13.82 -1.97
CA LEU A 410 -16.16 14.03 -1.18
C LEU A 410 -16.40 15.53 -1.04
N TRP A 411 -17.66 15.96 -1.05
CA TRP A 411 -18.03 17.37 -0.86
C TRP A 411 -19.06 17.53 0.25
N GLN A 412 -18.96 18.67 0.93
CA GLN A 412 -19.89 19.05 2.00
C GLN A 412 -21.30 19.36 1.48
N GLU A 413 -21.42 19.81 0.23
CA GLU A 413 -22.70 20.19 -0.37
C GLU A 413 -23.06 19.27 -1.53
N ALA A 414 -24.37 19.16 -1.79
CA ALA A 414 -24.88 18.49 -2.98
C ALA A 414 -24.41 19.21 -4.27
N ASN A 415 -24.46 18.50 -5.39
CA ASN A 415 -24.03 18.96 -6.70
C ASN A 415 -22.54 19.36 -6.77
N TYR A 416 -21.68 18.70 -5.99
CA TYR A 416 -20.22 18.88 -6.00
C TYR A 416 -19.79 20.33 -5.67
N ARG A 417 -20.49 20.95 -4.71
CA ARG A 417 -20.25 22.33 -4.26
C ARG A 417 -19.55 22.37 -2.91
N GLY A 418 -19.08 23.55 -2.53
CA GLY A 418 -18.33 23.76 -1.29
C GLY A 418 -16.91 23.19 -1.34
N ILE A 419 -16.37 22.89 -0.15
CA ILE A 419 -15.03 22.31 -0.01
C ILE A 419 -15.09 20.83 -0.36
N GLY A 420 -14.26 20.43 -1.31
CA GLY A 420 -14.06 19.02 -1.67
C GLY A 420 -12.76 18.47 -1.10
N GLN A 421 -12.72 17.21 -0.67
CA GLN A 421 -11.50 16.52 -0.23
C GLN A 421 -11.32 15.20 -0.98
N THR A 422 -10.09 14.93 -1.44
CA THR A 422 -9.76 13.74 -2.23
C THR A 422 -9.01 12.69 -1.40
N PHE A 423 -9.35 11.42 -1.62
CA PHE A 423 -8.77 10.23 -1.03
C PHE A 423 -8.32 9.32 -2.15
N PHE A 424 -7.01 9.04 -2.23
CA PHE A 424 -6.42 8.15 -3.22
C PHE A 424 -6.33 6.73 -2.66
N THR A 425 -6.59 5.75 -3.51
CA THR A 425 -6.22 4.35 -3.23
C THR A 425 -4.73 4.15 -3.45
N GLU A 426 -4.03 3.56 -2.48
CA GLU A 426 -2.67 3.06 -2.66
C GLU A 426 -2.77 1.54 -2.79
N ASP A 427 -2.04 0.93 -3.72
CA ASP A 427 -2.13 -0.51 -3.99
C ASP A 427 -3.57 -1.01 -4.22
N SER A 428 -4.36 -0.19 -4.93
CA SER A 428 -5.79 -0.43 -5.21
C SER A 428 -6.71 -0.46 -3.99
N TYR A 429 -6.31 0.14 -2.87
CA TYR A 429 -7.13 0.20 -1.66
C TYR A 429 -6.93 1.51 -0.87
N THR A 430 -7.99 2.02 -0.24
CA THR A 430 -7.86 2.99 0.84
C THR A 430 -9.03 2.88 1.81
N GLN A 431 -8.83 3.38 3.03
CA GLN A 431 -9.87 3.36 4.05
C GLN A 431 -9.80 4.61 4.93
N VAL A 432 -10.96 5.06 5.39
CA VAL A 432 -11.12 6.11 6.40
C VAL A 432 -12.01 5.55 7.50
N ARG A 433 -11.42 5.12 8.62
CA ARG A 433 -12.16 4.52 9.75
C ARG A 433 -13.04 5.50 10.50
N ASN A 434 -12.67 6.79 10.47
CA ASN A 434 -13.36 7.85 11.18
C ASN A 434 -13.08 9.19 10.49
N PHE A 435 -14.15 9.89 10.08
CA PHE A 435 -14.06 11.23 9.48
C PHE A 435 -13.94 12.38 10.51
N GLY A 436 -13.87 12.08 11.82
CA GLY A 436 -13.88 13.07 12.91
C GLY A 436 -12.73 14.10 12.94
N GLY A 437 -11.73 13.98 12.06
CA GLY A 437 -10.63 14.95 11.91
C GLY A 437 -10.29 15.27 10.45
N LYS A 438 -11.20 14.98 9.51
CA LYS A 438 -11.01 15.26 8.08
C LYS A 438 -11.60 16.63 7.72
N VAL A 439 -11.07 17.26 6.66
CA VAL A 439 -11.53 18.57 6.17
C VAL A 439 -13.02 18.49 5.79
N VAL A 440 -13.38 17.45 5.04
CA VAL A 440 -14.77 17.04 4.86
C VAL A 440 -15.12 16.15 6.04
N GLY A 441 -15.63 16.76 7.11
CA GLY A 441 -15.83 16.11 8.40
C GLY A 441 -16.95 15.06 8.42
N ALA A 442 -16.96 14.29 9.51
CA ALA A 442 -18.03 13.37 9.85
C ALA A 442 -19.42 14.02 9.73
N ASN A 443 -20.37 13.32 9.11
CA ASN A 443 -21.75 13.77 8.93
C ASN A 443 -21.91 15.09 8.16
N THR A 444 -20.98 15.42 7.26
CA THR A 444 -21.10 16.62 6.40
C THR A 444 -21.18 16.30 4.91
N VAL A 445 -20.98 15.04 4.53
CA VAL A 445 -20.83 14.68 3.12
C VAL A 445 -22.19 14.58 2.44
N SER A 446 -22.34 15.33 1.36
CA SER A 446 -23.60 15.41 0.60
C SER A 446 -23.46 14.97 -0.85
N SER A 447 -22.24 14.93 -1.40
CA SER A 447 -21.96 14.37 -2.73
C SER A 447 -20.57 13.72 -2.83
N ILE A 448 -20.46 12.75 -3.73
CA ILE A 448 -19.26 11.93 -3.94
C ILE A 448 -18.90 11.86 -5.42
N TYR A 449 -17.61 11.87 -5.70
CA TYR A 449 -17.03 11.65 -7.02
C TYR A 449 -16.00 10.53 -6.97
N ILE A 450 -16.08 9.56 -7.88
CA ILE A 450 -15.11 8.48 -8.03
C ILE A 450 -14.59 8.52 -9.46
N GLU A 451 -13.28 8.49 -9.63
CA GLU A 451 -12.63 8.42 -10.93
C GLU A 451 -11.43 7.48 -10.90
N PRO A 452 -11.05 6.88 -12.04
CA PRO A 452 -9.77 6.20 -12.18
C PRO A 452 -8.61 7.15 -11.86
N GLN A 453 -7.61 6.65 -11.15
CA GLN A 453 -6.35 7.34 -11.02
C GLN A 453 -5.61 7.33 -12.35
N LYS A 454 -4.83 8.39 -12.58
CA LYS A 454 -3.97 8.55 -13.74
C LYS A 454 -2.58 8.84 -13.24
N GLU A 455 -1.59 8.24 -13.88
CA GLU A 455 -0.20 8.55 -13.59
C GLU A 455 0.09 10.01 -13.93
N GLY A 456 0.70 10.72 -12.97
CA GLY A 456 0.94 12.15 -13.06
C GLY A 456 0.91 12.81 -11.68
N ILE A 457 0.59 14.10 -11.67
CA ILE A 457 0.63 14.94 -10.49
C ILE A 457 -0.71 15.64 -10.32
N TYR A 458 -1.29 15.47 -9.14
CA TYR A 458 -2.52 16.11 -8.69
C TYR A 458 -2.15 17.26 -7.75
N PHE A 459 -2.52 18.47 -8.14
CA PHE A 459 -2.30 19.71 -7.40
C PHE A 459 -3.58 20.13 -6.69
N PHE A 460 -3.44 20.59 -5.45
CA PHE A 460 -4.54 21.00 -4.59
C PHE A 460 -4.28 22.38 -3.99
N MET A 461 -5.31 23.23 -4.01
CA MET A 461 -5.20 24.60 -3.50
C MET A 461 -5.23 24.68 -1.96
N GLU A 462 -5.67 23.61 -1.30
CA GLU A 462 -5.75 23.54 0.15
C GLU A 462 -4.98 22.31 0.68
N GLU A 463 -4.84 22.26 2.00
CA GLU A 463 -4.21 21.19 2.75
C GLU A 463 -5.03 19.88 2.66
N ASP A 464 -4.44 18.75 3.03
CA ASP A 464 -5.09 17.43 3.07
C ASP A 464 -5.84 17.02 1.79
N PHE A 465 -5.26 17.36 0.63
CA PHE A 465 -5.84 17.11 -0.70
C PHE A 465 -7.25 17.69 -0.86
N SER A 466 -7.50 18.86 -0.25
CA SER A 466 -8.77 19.59 -0.37
C SER A 466 -8.74 20.75 -1.36
N GLY A 467 -9.89 21.41 -1.51
CA GLY A 467 -10.05 22.57 -2.38
C GLY A 467 -10.11 22.19 -3.86
N SER A 468 -9.63 23.09 -4.73
CA SER A 468 -9.62 22.86 -6.18
C SER A 468 -8.55 21.83 -6.57
N LEU A 469 -8.91 20.89 -7.45
CA LEU A 469 -8.03 19.84 -7.96
C LEU A 469 -7.63 20.14 -9.40
N THR A 470 -6.34 20.07 -9.71
CA THR A 470 -5.81 20.09 -11.07
C THR A 470 -4.89 18.89 -11.29
N PHE A 471 -5.10 18.15 -12.37
CA PHE A 471 -4.22 17.04 -12.76
C PHE A 471 -3.30 17.49 -13.91
N MET A 472 -2.01 17.15 -13.81
CA MET A 472 -1.05 17.29 -14.90
C MET A 472 -0.27 16.00 -15.10
N SER A 473 -0.07 15.65 -16.36
CA SER A 473 0.92 14.66 -16.77
C SER A 473 1.83 15.29 -17.82
N THR A 474 2.97 14.65 -18.06
CA THR A 474 3.86 15.05 -19.14
C THR A 474 4.41 13.80 -19.82
N ASN A 475 4.86 13.94 -21.06
CA ASN A 475 5.63 12.88 -21.68
C ASN A 475 6.91 12.63 -20.87
N PRO A 476 7.49 11.43 -20.95
CA PRO A 476 8.74 11.15 -20.26
C PRO A 476 9.81 12.22 -20.54
N GLY A 477 10.48 12.70 -19.49
CA GLY A 477 11.33 13.89 -19.53
C GLY A 477 11.00 14.90 -18.43
N VAL A 478 11.39 16.15 -18.65
CA VAL A 478 11.17 17.27 -17.71
C VAL A 478 10.32 18.35 -18.36
N THR A 479 9.31 18.83 -17.63
CA THR A 479 8.49 19.98 -18.02
C THR A 479 8.55 21.07 -16.96
N HIS A 480 8.95 22.26 -17.39
CA HIS A 480 9.16 23.42 -16.56
C HIS A 480 7.99 24.41 -16.70
N ASN A 481 7.36 24.78 -15.58
CA ASN A 481 6.22 25.69 -15.56
C ASN A 481 6.40 26.83 -14.55
N ASN A 482 6.15 28.07 -14.99
CA ASN A 482 5.97 29.20 -14.07
C ASN A 482 4.49 29.27 -13.66
N SER A 483 4.20 29.38 -12.36
CA SER A 483 2.82 29.32 -11.85
C SER A 483 1.96 30.47 -12.37
N ARG A 484 2.55 31.64 -12.61
CA ARG A 484 1.90 32.86 -13.12
C ARG A 484 1.06 32.70 -14.39
N ARG A 485 1.29 31.68 -15.21
CA ARG A 485 0.59 31.48 -16.49
C ARG A 485 -0.44 30.35 -16.47
N ASN A 486 -0.38 29.45 -15.49
CA ASN A 486 -1.11 28.19 -15.53
C ASN A 486 -1.89 27.96 -14.22
N PHE A 487 -3.22 27.92 -14.33
CA PHE A 487 -4.27 27.33 -13.46
C PHE A 487 -4.23 27.52 -11.92
N MET A 488 -3.15 28.04 -11.35
CA MET A 488 -2.98 28.35 -9.92
C MET A 488 -2.56 29.82 -9.86
N ASN A 489 -3.41 30.69 -9.28
CA ASN A 489 -2.96 32.05 -9.04
C ASN A 489 -1.80 31.97 -8.02
N ASN A 490 -0.75 32.77 -8.23
CA ASN A 490 0.50 32.78 -7.47
C ASN A 490 0.35 32.29 -6.03
N ASN A 491 1.08 31.23 -5.69
CA ASN A 491 1.29 30.80 -4.31
C ASN A 491 0.02 30.25 -3.64
N GLN A 492 -0.81 29.51 -4.38
CA GLN A 492 -1.98 28.81 -3.83
C GLN A 492 -1.78 27.30 -3.65
N LEU A 493 -0.62 26.75 -4.02
CA LEU A 493 -0.38 25.32 -3.90
C LEU A 493 -0.15 24.94 -2.43
N SER A 494 -1.00 24.08 -1.90
CA SER A 494 -0.97 23.67 -0.48
C SER A 494 -0.71 22.18 -0.30
N SER A 495 -1.18 21.34 -1.24
CA SER A 495 -0.91 19.90 -1.23
C SER A 495 -0.78 19.30 -2.63
N VAL A 496 -0.08 18.16 -2.73
CA VAL A 496 0.21 17.47 -3.98
C VAL A 496 0.18 15.97 -3.78
N LYS A 497 -0.45 15.24 -4.71
CA LYS A 497 -0.30 13.79 -4.82
C LYS A 497 0.40 13.43 -6.14
N VAL A 498 1.42 12.58 -6.06
CA VAL A 498 2.18 12.07 -7.21
C VAL A 498 1.86 10.58 -7.37
N ILE A 499 1.51 10.15 -8.59
CA ILE A 499 1.14 8.77 -8.91
C ILE A 499 1.95 8.30 -10.12
N GLY A 500 2.55 7.11 -10.01
CA GLY A 500 3.43 6.54 -11.04
C GLY A 500 4.85 7.11 -10.99
N PRO A 501 5.66 6.93 -12.04
CA PRO A 501 7.09 7.25 -12.07
C PRO A 501 7.33 8.76 -12.29
N TYR A 502 6.76 9.57 -11.42
CA TYR A 502 6.79 11.03 -11.49
C TYR A 502 7.52 11.64 -10.29
N ALA A 503 8.10 12.81 -10.50
CA ALA A 503 8.51 13.69 -9.42
C ALA A 503 8.10 15.13 -9.72
N LEU A 504 7.85 15.90 -8.67
CA LEU A 504 7.58 17.32 -8.70
C LEU A 504 8.64 18.04 -7.89
N VAL A 505 9.25 19.07 -8.48
CA VAL A 505 10.07 20.03 -7.74
C VAL A 505 9.35 21.36 -7.75
N VAL A 506 9.04 21.88 -6.56
CA VAL A 506 8.42 23.20 -6.38
C VAL A 506 9.46 24.20 -5.93
N TYR A 507 9.34 25.45 -6.39
CA TYR A 507 10.25 26.55 -6.09
C TYR A 507 9.47 27.76 -5.59
N ASP A 508 10.01 28.46 -4.59
CA ASP A 508 9.37 29.65 -4.01
C ASP A 508 9.60 30.94 -4.80
N LEU A 509 10.49 30.91 -5.81
CA LEU A 509 10.67 31.98 -6.78
C LEU A 509 10.37 31.50 -8.20
N ASN A 510 10.10 32.47 -9.08
CA ASN A 510 10.00 32.23 -10.52
C ASN A 510 11.33 31.73 -11.13
N HIS A 511 11.25 31.18 -12.34
CA HIS A 511 12.41 30.69 -13.10
C HIS A 511 13.18 29.55 -12.43
N PHE A 512 12.52 28.72 -11.59
CA PHE A 512 13.10 27.52 -10.99
C PHE A 512 14.29 27.85 -10.07
N THR A 513 14.14 28.89 -9.26
CA THR A 513 15.16 29.37 -8.32
C THR A 513 14.58 29.53 -6.91
N GLY A 514 15.45 29.77 -5.92
CA GLY A 514 15.04 29.98 -4.53
C GLY A 514 15.04 28.72 -3.68
N GLY A 515 14.29 28.74 -2.59
CA GLY A 515 14.00 27.55 -1.80
C GLY A 515 13.06 26.64 -2.58
N GLY A 516 13.16 25.33 -2.35
CA GLY A 516 12.32 24.37 -3.03
C GLY A 516 12.15 23.08 -2.27
N ALA A 517 11.15 22.32 -2.68
CA ALA A 517 10.84 20.99 -2.15
C ALA A 517 10.64 20.00 -3.29
N ILE A 518 10.97 18.74 -3.04
CA ILE A 518 10.83 17.66 -4.01
C ILE A 518 9.81 16.65 -3.48
N ILE A 519 8.83 16.35 -4.31
CA ILE A 519 7.69 15.49 -4.01
C ILE A 519 7.71 14.36 -5.04
N LYS A 520 7.67 13.11 -4.59
CA LYS A 520 7.79 11.89 -5.40
C LYS A 520 6.63 10.92 -5.13
N GLU A 521 6.62 9.78 -5.79
CA GLU A 521 5.62 8.70 -5.67
C GLU A 521 5.32 8.28 -4.22
N ASN A 522 6.33 8.34 -3.33
CA ASN A 522 6.20 8.01 -1.90
C ASN A 522 6.11 9.25 -0.99
N PHE A 523 6.19 10.45 -1.57
CA PHE A 523 6.08 11.70 -0.83
C PHE A 523 4.61 12.12 -0.81
N GLY A 524 3.87 11.51 0.12
CA GLY A 524 2.42 11.64 0.25
C GLY A 524 1.98 12.44 1.48
N GLY A 525 2.86 13.25 2.06
CA GLY A 525 2.48 14.16 3.12
C GLY A 525 1.30 15.01 2.63
N PRO A 526 0.17 15.06 3.35
CA PRO A 526 -1.02 15.76 2.87
C PRO A 526 -0.78 17.27 2.70
N ASN A 527 0.34 17.82 3.17
CA ASN A 527 0.56 19.26 3.33
C ASN A 527 2.01 19.65 2.98
N LEU A 528 2.16 20.66 2.12
CA LEU A 528 3.46 21.28 1.79
C LEU A 528 3.99 22.19 2.90
N SER A 529 3.27 22.34 4.01
CA SER A 529 3.70 23.12 5.17
C SER A 529 4.92 22.49 5.86
N SER A 530 4.99 21.16 5.88
CA SER A 530 6.15 20.37 6.32
C SER A 530 7.43 20.75 5.58
N GLU A 531 7.31 21.10 4.31
CA GLU A 531 8.41 21.52 3.43
C GLU A 531 8.61 23.03 3.37
N HIS A 532 7.92 23.80 4.22
CA HIS A 532 7.88 25.28 4.17
C HIS A 532 7.47 25.86 2.81
N MET A 533 6.74 25.09 1.99
CA MET A 533 6.30 25.44 0.64
C MET A 533 4.80 25.71 0.51
N ASN A 534 4.04 25.56 1.60
CA ASN A 534 2.61 25.88 1.62
C ASN A 534 2.37 27.32 1.18
N ASN A 535 1.54 27.52 0.16
CA ASN A 535 1.20 28.81 -0.40
C ASN A 535 2.43 29.68 -0.70
N ARG A 536 3.49 29.08 -1.26
CA ARG A 536 4.72 29.78 -1.66
C ARG A 536 5.22 29.43 -3.06
N THR A 537 4.65 28.41 -3.71
CA THR A 537 5.13 27.93 -5.01
C THR A 537 4.91 28.94 -6.16
N GLU A 538 6.01 29.51 -6.66
CA GLU A 538 6.04 30.42 -7.81
C GLU A 538 6.42 29.73 -9.13
N SER A 539 7.16 28.62 -9.07
CA SER A 539 7.44 27.79 -10.25
C SER A 539 7.61 26.33 -9.88
N PHE A 540 7.51 25.43 -10.85
CA PHE A 540 7.69 24.00 -10.62
C PHE A 540 8.19 23.24 -11.86
N SER A 541 8.87 22.13 -11.61
CA SER A 541 9.35 21.19 -12.62
C SER A 541 8.71 19.83 -12.40
N ILE A 542 8.11 19.26 -13.44
CA ILE A 542 7.57 17.90 -13.45
C ILE A 542 8.56 16.99 -14.16
N PHE A 543 8.91 15.89 -13.53
CA PHE A 543 9.75 14.82 -14.06
C PHE A 543 8.87 13.59 -14.29
N ASN A 544 9.06 12.91 -15.41
CA ASN A 544 8.42 11.63 -15.71
C ASN A 544 9.47 10.66 -16.25
N GLY A 545 9.58 9.50 -15.61
CA GLY A 545 10.45 8.41 -16.01
C GLY A 545 11.28 7.88 -14.85
N GLU A 546 11.26 6.56 -14.69
CA GLU A 546 12.12 5.86 -13.74
C GLU A 546 13.61 6.02 -14.06
N GLY A 547 14.43 6.07 -13.01
CA GLY A 547 15.88 6.03 -13.10
C GLY A 547 16.58 7.11 -12.28
N VAL A 548 17.86 7.29 -12.58
CA VAL A 548 18.72 8.26 -11.91
C VAL A 548 18.89 9.47 -12.82
N TRP A 549 18.39 10.61 -12.36
CA TRP A 549 18.43 11.89 -13.05
C TRP A 549 19.57 12.74 -12.50
N PHE A 550 20.44 13.20 -13.38
CA PHE A 550 21.57 14.05 -13.10
C PHE A 550 21.35 15.45 -13.65
N PHE A 551 21.86 16.46 -12.94
CA PHE A 551 21.62 17.87 -13.23
C PHE A 551 22.90 18.69 -13.14
N GLU A 552 23.08 19.61 -14.09
CA GLU A 552 24.22 20.55 -14.09
C GLU A 552 24.10 21.63 -13.01
N ASP A 553 22.87 21.95 -12.57
CA ASP A 553 22.62 22.91 -11.52
C ASP A 553 22.11 22.22 -10.24
N SER A 554 22.21 22.91 -9.12
CA SER A 554 21.57 22.51 -7.85
C SER A 554 20.05 22.45 -7.99
N TYR A 555 19.37 21.74 -7.07
CA TYR A 555 17.90 21.66 -7.00
C TYR A 555 17.21 21.05 -8.24
N ALA A 556 17.85 20.10 -8.93
CA ALA A 556 17.26 19.45 -10.11
C ALA A 556 16.87 20.46 -11.23
N ALA A 557 17.72 21.46 -11.44
CA ALA A 557 17.58 22.48 -12.47
C ALA A 557 18.66 22.35 -13.55
N GLY A 558 18.61 23.22 -14.56
CA GLY A 558 19.61 23.26 -15.63
C GLY A 558 19.48 22.13 -16.66
N ASN A 559 20.59 21.82 -17.33
CA ASN A 559 20.64 20.66 -18.22
C ASN A 559 20.59 19.38 -17.40
N TRP A 560 19.92 18.36 -17.94
CA TRP A 560 19.72 17.11 -17.23
C TRP A 560 19.98 15.89 -18.11
N GLN A 561 20.29 14.78 -17.47
CA GLN A 561 20.42 13.46 -18.09
C GLN A 561 19.80 12.40 -17.21
N VAL A 562 19.18 11.38 -17.82
CA VAL A 562 18.59 10.26 -17.10
C VAL A 562 19.30 8.97 -17.47
N TYR A 563 19.56 8.16 -16.47
CA TYR A 563 20.18 6.85 -16.59
C TYR A 563 19.19 5.80 -16.07
N PRO A 564 18.36 5.21 -16.94
CA PRO A 564 17.58 4.04 -16.58
C PRO A 564 18.51 2.85 -16.37
N GLN A 565 18.10 1.88 -15.55
CA GLN A 565 18.71 0.57 -15.64
C GLN A 565 18.00 -0.21 -16.75
N VAL A 566 18.64 -0.36 -17.91
CA VAL A 566 18.17 -1.33 -18.89
C VAL A 566 18.51 -2.72 -18.38
N ALA A 567 17.52 -3.61 -18.32
CA ALA A 567 17.71 -4.98 -17.90
C ALA A 567 18.87 -5.63 -18.68
N GLY A 568 19.89 -6.11 -17.96
CA GLY A 568 21.07 -6.77 -18.54
C GLY A 568 22.27 -5.86 -18.84
N THR A 569 22.18 -4.54 -18.66
CA THR A 569 23.34 -3.65 -18.68
C THR A 569 23.62 -3.12 -17.30
N SER A 570 24.82 -3.35 -16.77
CA SER A 570 25.28 -2.58 -15.62
C SER A 570 25.45 -1.13 -16.07
N SER A 571 24.58 -0.22 -15.63
CA SER A 571 24.70 1.23 -15.83
C SER A 571 25.83 1.82 -14.95
N ASN A 572 26.97 1.12 -14.96
CA ASN A 572 28.17 1.45 -14.22
C ASN A 572 29.10 2.19 -15.18
N CYS A 573 29.36 3.44 -14.85
CA CYS A 573 30.09 4.35 -15.69
C CYS A 573 31.47 4.63 -15.11
N ARG A 574 32.52 4.03 -15.69
CA ARG A 574 33.91 4.24 -15.22
C ARG A 574 34.43 5.65 -15.50
N TYR A 575 33.92 6.28 -16.55
CA TYR A 575 34.29 7.64 -16.93
C TYR A 575 33.04 8.34 -17.46
N MET A 576 32.57 9.35 -16.73
CA MET A 576 31.28 10.01 -16.98
C MET A 576 31.13 10.49 -18.43
N ASN A 577 32.22 11.01 -19.00
CA ASN A 577 32.25 11.49 -20.38
C ASN A 577 32.03 10.40 -21.45
N ASP A 578 32.31 9.14 -21.12
CA ASP A 578 32.20 8.01 -22.06
C ASP A 578 30.82 7.35 -22.03
N CYS A 579 30.00 7.71 -21.05
CA CYS A 579 28.71 7.09 -20.84
C CYS A 579 27.64 7.85 -21.60
N ALA A 580 27.19 7.24 -22.69
CA ALA A 580 26.02 7.71 -23.40
C ALA A 580 24.82 7.68 -22.43
N ALA A 581 24.28 8.85 -22.12
CA ALA A 581 22.92 8.93 -21.63
C ALA A 581 22.00 8.30 -22.69
N GLN A 582 21.01 7.52 -22.26
CA GLN A 582 20.04 7.00 -23.20
C GLN A 582 19.10 8.13 -23.59
N ASP A 583 18.97 8.37 -24.90
CA ASP A 583 17.79 9.06 -25.43
C ASP A 583 16.62 8.10 -25.29
N LEU A 584 16.05 8.08 -24.10
CA LEU A 584 14.98 7.15 -23.77
C LEU A 584 13.70 7.44 -24.57
N TYR A 585 13.50 8.66 -25.10
CA TYR A 585 12.15 9.12 -25.41
C TYR A 585 11.98 9.96 -26.69
N GLY A 586 13.02 10.15 -27.50
CA GLY A 586 12.88 10.65 -28.89
C GLY A 586 12.36 12.08 -29.03
N ASN A 587 12.22 12.82 -27.92
CA ASN A 587 11.78 14.22 -27.88
C ASN A 587 12.94 15.22 -28.01
N GLY A 588 14.09 14.76 -28.51
CA GLY A 588 15.25 15.60 -28.77
C GLY A 588 16.05 15.84 -27.50
N VAL A 589 17.24 15.25 -27.46
CA VAL A 589 18.33 15.63 -26.60
C VAL A 589 18.44 17.17 -26.51
N LYS A 590 18.06 17.76 -25.38
CA LYS A 590 18.61 19.06 -24.95
C LYS A 590 19.69 18.77 -23.93
N GLY A 591 20.86 18.39 -24.41
CA GLY A 591 22.05 18.27 -23.58
C GLY A 591 23.15 17.49 -24.27
N THR A 592 24.33 18.09 -24.42
CA THR A 592 25.54 17.29 -24.61
C THR A 592 25.67 16.23 -23.51
N PRO A 593 26.36 15.09 -23.73
CA PRO A 593 26.77 14.18 -22.66
C PRO A 593 27.20 14.99 -21.44
N MET A 594 26.62 14.71 -20.27
CA MET A 594 26.94 15.47 -19.07
C MET A 594 28.43 15.23 -18.82
N ARG A 595 29.19 16.31 -18.86
CA ARG A 595 30.64 16.18 -18.80
C ARG A 595 31.01 15.84 -17.36
N GLY A 596 32.12 15.12 -17.21
CA GLY A 596 32.75 15.01 -15.90
C GLY A 596 32.95 16.41 -15.33
N ASP A 597 32.80 16.53 -14.02
CA ASP A 597 32.94 17.79 -13.30
C ASP A 597 31.87 18.85 -13.63
N THR A 598 30.68 18.44 -14.09
CA THR A 598 29.52 19.36 -14.23
C THR A 598 28.29 18.94 -13.42
N LEU A 599 28.34 17.81 -12.70
CA LEU A 599 27.20 17.32 -11.92
C LEU A 599 27.09 18.08 -10.59
N SER A 600 25.92 18.66 -10.35
CA SER A 600 25.63 19.46 -9.14
C SER A 600 24.51 18.87 -8.28
N SER A 601 23.51 18.22 -8.88
CA SER A 601 22.45 17.53 -8.14
C SER A 601 21.94 16.25 -8.80
N VAL A 602 21.34 15.37 -8.00
CA VAL A 602 20.86 14.05 -8.43
C VAL A 602 19.47 13.77 -7.87
N LEU A 603 18.54 13.36 -8.71
CA LEU A 603 17.20 12.90 -8.35
C LEU A 603 17.02 11.44 -8.75
N VAL A 604 16.50 10.61 -7.86
CA VAL A 604 16.23 9.19 -8.11
C VAL A 604 14.72 8.94 -8.07
N ILE A 605 14.16 8.40 -9.15
CA ILE A 605 12.74 8.07 -9.31
C ILE A 605 12.59 6.56 -9.50
N GLY A 606 11.75 5.91 -8.69
CA GLY A 606 11.59 4.46 -8.68
C GLY A 606 12.64 3.73 -7.84
N ASP A 607 12.77 2.43 -8.12
CA ASP A 607 13.51 1.48 -7.29
C ASP A 607 15.03 1.44 -7.57
N TYR A 608 15.69 2.59 -7.47
CA TYR A 608 17.10 2.75 -7.82
C TYR A 608 17.92 3.39 -6.69
N SER A 609 19.23 3.23 -6.78
CA SER A 609 20.22 4.02 -6.04
C SER A 609 21.44 4.28 -6.91
N VAL A 610 22.22 5.30 -6.58
CA VAL A 610 23.47 5.60 -7.27
C VAL A 610 24.60 5.89 -6.29
N THR A 611 25.78 5.35 -6.57
CA THR A 611 27.02 5.78 -5.95
C THR A 611 27.80 6.66 -6.92
N LEU A 612 28.09 7.89 -6.52
CA LEU A 612 28.89 8.86 -7.27
C LEU A 612 30.33 8.84 -6.75
N TYR A 613 31.30 9.06 -7.63
CA TYR A 613 32.73 9.06 -7.28
C TYR A 613 33.45 10.28 -7.86
N GLU A 614 34.33 10.88 -7.07
CA GLU A 614 35.13 12.07 -7.44
C GLU A 614 36.11 11.80 -8.59
N HIS A 615 36.58 10.57 -8.74
CA HIS A 615 37.57 10.23 -9.78
C HIS A 615 37.07 9.13 -10.72
N PRO A 616 37.67 9.00 -11.92
CA PRO A 616 37.44 7.88 -12.81
C PRO A 616 37.72 6.52 -12.14
N ASP A 617 37.14 5.47 -12.71
CA ASP A 617 37.27 4.08 -12.26
C ASP A 617 36.83 3.86 -10.80
N TYR A 618 35.84 4.61 -10.33
CA TYR A 618 35.23 4.47 -9.00
C TYR A 618 36.22 4.74 -7.85
N LYS A 619 37.02 5.80 -7.98
CA LYS A 619 38.05 6.20 -7.01
C LYS A 619 37.72 7.55 -6.38
N GLY A 620 38.47 7.93 -5.35
CA GLY A 620 38.33 9.20 -4.65
C GLY A 620 37.22 9.15 -3.59
N ASN A 621 36.73 10.32 -3.20
CA ASN A 621 35.54 10.43 -2.36
C ASN A 621 34.31 9.89 -3.09
N PHE A 622 33.32 9.41 -2.35
CA PHE A 622 32.09 8.88 -2.91
C PHE A 622 30.87 9.34 -2.12
N GLU A 623 29.71 9.35 -2.78
CA GLU A 623 28.42 9.68 -2.19
C GLU A 623 27.37 8.68 -2.68
N ASN A 624 26.59 8.11 -1.76
CA ASN A 624 25.45 7.28 -2.10
C ASN A 624 24.18 8.13 -2.10
N VAL A 625 23.45 8.12 -3.20
CA VAL A 625 22.19 8.84 -3.36
C VAL A 625 21.09 7.83 -3.66
N GLU A 626 20.16 7.68 -2.71
CA GLU A 626 19.03 6.76 -2.84
C GLU A 626 17.72 7.45 -3.21
N HIS A 627 17.66 8.78 -3.05
CA HIS A 627 16.45 9.55 -3.29
C HIS A 627 16.75 10.88 -3.96
N LEU A 628 17.56 11.71 -3.32
CA LEU A 628 17.89 13.06 -3.78
C LEU A 628 19.19 13.50 -3.11
N SER A 629 20.05 14.14 -3.89
CA SER A 629 21.12 14.98 -3.37
C SER A 629 21.05 16.33 -4.08
N ILE A 630 20.58 17.37 -3.37
CA ILE A 630 20.48 18.74 -3.90
C ILE A 630 21.84 19.43 -3.98
N TRP A 631 22.80 18.95 -3.18
CA TRP A 631 24.19 19.38 -3.12
C TRP A 631 25.05 18.13 -2.93
N LEU A 632 25.96 17.86 -3.85
CA LEU A 632 26.92 16.74 -3.72
C LEU A 632 27.98 17.08 -2.67
N LEU A 633 27.65 16.93 -1.39
CA LEU A 633 28.50 17.37 -0.28
C LEU A 633 29.77 16.52 -0.14
N GLN A 634 29.69 15.20 -0.39
CA GLN A 634 30.81 14.29 -0.14
C GLN A 634 31.73 14.18 -1.35
N VAL A 635 31.18 14.10 -2.55
CA VAL A 635 31.97 14.12 -3.79
C VAL A 635 32.45 15.54 -4.12
N GLY A 636 31.66 16.55 -3.72
CA GLY A 636 31.84 17.94 -4.08
C GLY A 636 31.02 18.32 -5.31
N ASP A 637 30.54 19.56 -5.31
CA ASP A 637 29.89 20.17 -6.46
C ASP A 637 30.83 20.16 -7.66
N ASN A 638 30.34 19.75 -8.83
CA ASN A 638 31.11 19.74 -10.07
C ASN A 638 32.42 18.91 -9.99
N LYS A 639 32.38 17.78 -9.28
CA LYS A 639 33.53 16.89 -9.06
C LYS A 639 33.32 15.44 -9.48
N THR A 640 32.09 15.07 -9.83
CA THR A 640 31.78 13.67 -10.15
C THR A 640 32.43 13.29 -11.48
N SER A 641 33.18 12.19 -11.47
CA SER A 641 33.88 11.65 -12.66
C SER A 641 33.48 10.20 -13.00
N SER A 642 32.86 9.46 -12.09
CA SER A 642 32.34 8.11 -12.35
C SER A 642 31.16 7.78 -11.43
N PHE A 643 30.33 6.79 -11.79
CA PHE A 643 29.16 6.40 -10.99
C PHE A 643 28.73 4.95 -11.19
N LYS A 644 28.00 4.40 -10.23
CA LYS A 644 27.36 3.08 -10.32
C LYS A 644 25.89 3.18 -9.94
N ILE A 645 25.01 2.58 -10.75
CA ILE A 645 23.57 2.53 -10.47
C ILE A 645 23.18 1.11 -10.09
N TYR A 646 22.34 1.00 -9.08
CA TYR A 646 21.84 -0.25 -8.55
C TYR A 646 20.31 -0.20 -8.47
N ARG A 647 19.67 -1.36 -8.64
CA ARG A 647 18.27 -1.57 -8.23
C ARG A 647 18.26 -1.88 -6.73
N LYS A 648 17.27 -1.41 -5.98
CA LYS A 648 17.19 -1.77 -4.55
C LYS A 648 16.73 -3.21 -4.35
#